data_AF-A0A953EPY5-F1
#
_entry.id   AF-A0A953EPY5-F1
#
_cell.length_a   1.000
_cell.length_b   1.000
_cell.length_c   1.000
_cell.angle_alpha   90.00
_cell.angle_beta   90.00
_cell.angle_gamma   90.00
#
_symmetry.space_group_name_H-M   'P 1'
#
loop_
_entity.id
_entity.type
_entity.pdbx_description
1 polymer ?
#
loop_
_entity_poly.entity_id
_entity_poly.type
_entity_poly.pdbx_seq_one_letter_code
_entity_poly.pdbx_strand_id
1 'polypeptide(L)'
;MSEADSAHVPTLAAAAEAAGVATSYVDGTGVVRIPRDSVLTLILDSIAEATSDPGATLGDSRDLSAEIPQSADAPGGGPCSSGPQPARTWGVFTPLSALRRSSAPDHGSGDLTGLAELADVVEAAGGSVVGTLPLVARRPDEASPYSPLTRRFWDERWVDPAWVAEHLGVSTPAPRPAIVGDLADPEAAWTSTRAALTELLEDLGSLPAEVAAWRSDRPEVEQWARWKAAALVAGWDPTEWPTELATAVRLADDTALAKRGVSERLVDFEVFAQWAVTAQLTELGNDLRRRGMSLYLDLPVGTSASGYDAWVAPDAFARSMEIGAPPDRFFPAGQAWGLCPPQPRSAAALDDLRRCLDAHMAVCGLLRIDHVMGLHRLFWVASGAPADALGSDDRSDGTYVTYDASERWAMVAELSQHHGCGVVGEDLGTVPDEVRLALSSVGARGLFIGQDEVRAPFRLARPVPAASVASLNTHDLPPVAAWHSGSTIVSGTPVATVRSHLLGELALSDADIVIVSDQDLVLDDRRFNLPGEVGGATWRLRSRVTVKDLRHSVGPGASARTVLAELDEWRRTRRGDWPASVRPLLDSSDVASFRAGTHADLASRLGVHPRTAAGVVGVAAAVWAPHAREVAIGGEFDGWSGALLRRRHDDSGVWEGFVPSAMLGDRYKVHIRTSHGQWVHKSDPFARAAELPPGNASIITADDPAERGWTDHEWMAARGARQSPDQPMSIYELHLGSWRHHPDGRVPSYAEITPWLIEYVQRMGFTHVELMPVMEHPFGGSWGYHVTGYFAPTTRYGTPAEFASMVDALHRAGIGVILDWVPAHFPDDEHGLADFDGQALFEYPDPREGRHPEWGSRVFDWGRPEVRAFLVSSARWWIERFHIDGLRVDAVASMLYRNYGRNDGEWVANRYGGTENLEAVDFVRQLTHEIHHSTPGAIVIAEESTAWPGVTASTAEGGLGFDLKWDLGWMHDMLEYLARDPVHRSWHQDDLTFRAMYASSERFVLPLSHDEVVHGKASLVSKMAGDDWQRRANLRLLYGHQFTSPGVPLVFMGGELAMNEEWDHISALPWHLLQYRTHSGMQAWVA
;
A
#
# COMPACT_ATOMS: atom_id res chain seq x y z
N MET A 1 57.18 13.66 -43.77
CA MET A 1 56.17 13.98 -44.79
C MET A 1 55.98 12.74 -45.63
N SER A 2 54.84 12.07 -45.67
CA SER A 2 53.54 12.30 -45.05
C SER A 2 52.84 10.94 -44.99
N GLU A 3 52.30 10.61 -43.81
CA GLU A 3 51.24 9.62 -43.66
C GLU A 3 50.07 10.04 -44.55
N ALA A 4 49.71 9.18 -45.50
CA ALA A 4 48.48 9.25 -46.25
C ALA A 4 47.91 7.83 -46.30
N ASP A 5 46.64 7.73 -45.91
CA ASP A 5 45.70 6.65 -46.17
C ASP A 5 45.93 5.29 -45.50
N SER A 6 45.60 5.21 -44.19
CA SER A 6 44.72 4.14 -43.74
C SER A 6 43.45 4.76 -43.16
N ALA A 7 42.40 4.79 -43.98
CA ALA A 7 41.05 5.05 -43.48
C ALA A 7 40.77 4.02 -42.38
N HIS A 8 40.55 4.49 -41.15
CA HIS A 8 40.09 3.65 -40.04
C HIS A 8 38.76 3.01 -40.45
N VAL A 9 38.79 1.76 -40.91
CA VAL A 9 37.60 0.92 -40.96
C VAL A 9 37.15 0.74 -39.50
N PRO A 10 35.94 1.17 -39.12
CA PRO A 10 35.42 0.97 -37.77
C PRO A 10 35.46 -0.51 -37.41
N THR A 11 35.80 -0.85 -36.17
CA THR A 11 35.59 -2.21 -35.67
C THR A 11 34.10 -2.55 -35.75
N LEU A 12 33.74 -3.83 -35.91
CA LEU A 12 32.34 -4.27 -36.01
C LEU A 12 31.48 -3.74 -34.84
N ALA A 13 32.04 -3.70 -33.63
CA ALA A 13 31.41 -3.11 -32.46
C ALA A 13 31.12 -1.59 -32.62
N ALA A 14 32.07 -0.82 -33.15
CA ALA A 14 31.87 0.61 -33.39
C ALA A 14 30.84 0.88 -34.49
N ALA A 15 30.78 0.02 -35.52
CA ALA A 15 29.73 0.07 -36.55
C ALA A 15 28.35 -0.26 -35.96
N ALA A 16 28.26 -1.30 -35.13
CA ALA A 16 27.04 -1.68 -34.41
C ALA A 16 26.53 -0.54 -33.52
N GLU A 17 27.39 0.04 -32.67
CA GLU A 17 27.02 1.16 -31.80
C GLU A 17 26.57 2.39 -32.60
N ALA A 18 27.26 2.73 -33.70
CA ALA A 18 26.86 3.83 -34.58
C ALA A 18 25.51 3.60 -35.28
N ALA A 19 25.11 2.35 -35.48
CA ALA A 19 23.81 1.96 -36.03
C ALA A 19 22.71 1.82 -34.97
N GLY A 20 23.02 1.95 -33.67
CA GLY A 20 22.07 1.72 -32.59
C GLY A 20 21.86 0.24 -32.25
N VAL A 21 22.80 -0.62 -32.61
CA VAL A 21 22.77 -2.07 -32.34
C VAL A 21 23.61 -2.35 -31.08
N ALA A 22 22.99 -2.97 -30.07
CA ALA A 22 23.66 -3.27 -28.81
C ALA A 22 24.75 -4.34 -29.00
N THR A 23 25.96 -4.05 -28.52
CA THR A 23 27.12 -4.96 -28.54
C THR A 23 27.17 -5.90 -27.34
N SER A 24 26.34 -5.63 -26.32
CA SER A 24 26.06 -6.54 -25.20
C SER A 24 24.69 -6.21 -24.59
N TYR A 25 24.07 -7.17 -23.90
CA TYR A 25 22.80 -6.98 -23.20
C TYR A 25 22.71 -7.88 -21.97
N VAL A 26 21.79 -7.59 -21.06
CA VAL A 26 21.46 -8.47 -19.91
C VAL A 26 20.18 -9.22 -20.23
N ASP A 27 20.20 -10.55 -20.15
CA ASP A 27 19.04 -11.39 -20.40
C ASP A 27 18.07 -11.44 -19.20
N GLY A 28 16.91 -12.09 -19.36
CA GLY A 28 15.90 -12.22 -18.32
C GLY A 28 16.32 -13.05 -17.10
N THR A 29 17.52 -13.62 -17.11
CA THR A 29 18.14 -14.33 -15.98
C THR A 29 19.22 -13.51 -15.28
N GLY A 30 19.50 -12.28 -15.75
CA GLY A 30 20.53 -11.40 -15.21
C GLY A 30 21.94 -11.66 -15.76
N VAL A 31 22.06 -12.46 -16.82
CA VAL A 31 23.35 -12.79 -17.43
C VAL A 31 23.67 -11.78 -18.54
N VAL A 32 24.88 -11.22 -18.50
CA VAL A 32 25.42 -10.40 -19.59
C VAL A 32 25.76 -11.30 -20.77
N ARG A 33 25.17 -11.03 -21.94
CA ARG A 33 25.41 -11.72 -23.21
C ARG A 33 26.05 -10.79 -24.22
N ILE A 34 26.91 -11.38 -25.06
CA ILE A 34 27.58 -10.72 -26.19
C ILE A 34 27.11 -11.45 -27.45
N PRO A 35 26.40 -10.78 -28.38
CA PRO A 35 25.98 -11.40 -29.64
C PRO A 35 27.17 -11.84 -30.49
N ARG A 36 27.02 -12.91 -31.29
CA ARG A 36 28.07 -13.32 -32.23
C ARG A 36 28.30 -12.24 -33.30
N ASP A 37 29.56 -12.07 -33.73
CA ASP A 37 29.93 -11.17 -34.84
C ASP A 37 29.12 -11.43 -36.11
N SER A 38 28.78 -12.69 -36.39
CA SER A 38 27.94 -13.07 -37.54
C SER A 38 26.53 -12.47 -37.46
N VAL A 39 25.96 -12.36 -36.26
CA VAL A 39 24.63 -11.76 -36.06
C VAL A 39 24.68 -10.25 -36.15
N LEU A 40 25.70 -9.63 -35.53
CA LEU A 40 25.90 -8.19 -35.66
C LEU A 40 26.05 -7.79 -37.13
N THR A 41 26.78 -8.59 -37.91
CA THR A 41 26.92 -8.39 -39.36
C THR A 41 25.57 -8.50 -40.08
N LEU A 42 24.78 -9.55 -39.82
CA LEU A 42 23.46 -9.71 -40.45
C LEU A 42 22.51 -8.55 -40.12
N ILE A 43 22.49 -8.08 -38.87
CA ILE A 43 21.66 -6.94 -38.45
C ILE A 43 22.12 -5.65 -39.15
N LEU A 44 23.43 -5.41 -39.19
CA LEU A 44 23.99 -4.25 -39.87
C LEU A 44 23.70 -4.26 -41.38
N ASP A 45 23.82 -5.42 -42.02
CA ASP A 45 23.52 -5.59 -43.45
C ASP A 45 22.02 -5.33 -43.71
N SER A 46 21.13 -5.84 -42.86
CA SER A 46 19.68 -5.60 -42.96
C SER A 46 19.29 -4.13 -42.77
N ILE A 47 20.00 -3.40 -41.90
CA ILE A 47 19.84 -1.95 -41.74
C ILE A 47 20.40 -1.20 -42.97
N ALA A 48 21.54 -1.63 -43.52
CA ALA A 48 22.20 -0.98 -44.65
C ALA A 48 21.46 -1.20 -45.98
N GLU A 49 20.87 -2.37 -46.21
CA GLU A 49 20.04 -2.68 -47.38
C GLU A 49 18.89 -1.67 -47.55
N ALA A 50 18.26 -1.24 -46.45
CA ALA A 50 17.21 -0.22 -46.47
C ALA A 50 17.72 1.21 -46.82
N THR A 51 19.02 1.46 -46.69
CA THR A 51 19.62 2.78 -46.96
C THR A 51 20.17 2.93 -48.39
N SER A 52 20.15 1.87 -49.21
CA SER A 52 20.95 1.78 -50.44
C SER A 52 20.17 1.73 -51.77
N ASP A 53 18.89 2.08 -51.83
CA ASP A 53 18.15 2.17 -53.11
C ASP A 53 18.40 3.50 -53.88
N PRO A 54 18.95 3.49 -55.12
CA PRO A 54 19.21 4.68 -55.94
C PRO A 54 17.97 5.26 -56.68
N GLY A 55 16.75 4.83 -56.35
CA GLY A 55 15.54 5.06 -57.15
C GLY A 55 14.66 6.27 -56.83
N ALA A 56 14.90 7.01 -55.74
CA ALA A 56 14.09 8.19 -55.40
C ALA A 56 14.72 9.48 -55.93
N THR A 57 14.34 9.87 -57.14
CA THR A 57 14.54 11.26 -57.58
C THR A 57 13.74 12.18 -56.66
N LEU A 58 14.43 13.10 -55.99
CA LEU A 58 13.87 14.26 -55.31
C LEU A 58 13.04 15.08 -56.31
N GLY A 59 11.76 14.73 -56.46
CA GLY A 59 10.74 15.53 -57.12
C GLY A 59 10.09 16.43 -56.08
N ASP A 60 10.40 17.73 -56.15
CA ASP A 60 9.80 18.85 -55.42
C ASP A 60 9.32 18.55 -54.00
N SER A 61 10.24 18.76 -53.06
CA SER A 61 9.89 19.12 -51.69
C SER A 61 8.91 20.28 -51.71
N ARG A 62 7.62 20.00 -51.48
CA ARG A 62 6.76 21.00 -50.86
C ARG A 62 7.33 21.23 -49.47
N ASP A 63 7.95 22.38 -49.36
CA ASP A 63 8.49 22.96 -48.15
C ASP A 63 7.40 23.04 -47.07
N LEU A 64 7.35 22.03 -46.20
CA LEU A 64 6.62 22.04 -44.93
C LEU A 64 7.55 22.52 -43.79
N SER A 65 8.72 23.09 -44.09
CA SER A 65 9.69 23.54 -43.09
C SER A 65 9.50 24.99 -42.64
N ALA A 66 8.53 25.72 -43.21
CA ALA A 66 8.21 27.07 -42.79
C ALA A 66 7.08 27.12 -41.74
N GLU A 67 7.36 26.60 -40.53
CA GLU A 67 6.85 27.06 -39.22
C GLU A 67 7.28 26.05 -38.13
N ILE A 68 8.59 25.92 -37.90
CA ILE A 68 9.12 25.24 -36.72
C ILE A 68 10.00 26.26 -35.96
N PRO A 69 9.55 26.81 -34.82
CA PRO A 69 10.38 27.67 -33.98
C PRO A 69 11.53 26.87 -33.37
N GLN A 70 12.76 27.32 -33.59
CA GLN A 70 13.95 26.80 -32.93
C GLN A 70 14.03 27.33 -31.49
N SER A 71 13.78 26.49 -30.49
CA SER A 71 14.31 26.66 -29.13
C SER A 71 14.52 25.31 -28.45
N ALA A 72 15.65 25.17 -27.75
CA ALA A 72 16.07 24.00 -27.01
C ALA A 72 15.33 23.87 -25.66
N ASP A 73 14.03 23.65 -25.73
CA ASP A 73 13.15 23.24 -24.63
C ASP A 73 12.41 21.95 -25.03
N ALA A 74 11.92 21.18 -24.05
CA ALA A 74 11.25 19.88 -24.21
C ALA A 74 10.32 19.79 -25.45
N PRO A 75 10.23 18.62 -26.13
CA PRO A 75 9.51 18.49 -27.39
C PRO A 75 8.07 18.99 -27.25
N GLY A 76 7.70 19.97 -28.07
CA GLY A 76 6.47 20.78 -28.01
C GLY A 76 5.16 20.08 -28.39
N GLY A 77 4.95 18.84 -27.94
CA GLY A 77 3.64 18.20 -27.93
C GLY A 77 3.07 18.25 -26.51
N GLY A 78 1.81 18.67 -26.33
CA GLY A 78 1.14 18.52 -25.04
C GLY A 78 1.09 17.05 -24.59
N PRO A 79 0.78 16.75 -23.31
CA PRO A 79 0.65 15.38 -22.84
C PRO A 79 -0.42 14.62 -23.64
N CYS A 80 -0.36 13.29 -23.68
CA CYS A 80 -1.40 12.42 -24.24
C CYS A 80 -2.77 12.77 -23.64
N SER A 81 -3.83 12.54 -24.43
CA SER A 81 -5.20 12.66 -23.93
C SER A 81 -5.45 11.68 -22.78
N SER A 82 -6.34 12.06 -21.86
CA SER A 82 -6.78 11.14 -20.81
C SER A 82 -7.78 10.09 -21.31
N GLY A 83 -8.36 10.28 -22.49
CA GLY A 83 -9.49 9.50 -23.04
C GLY A 83 -10.86 10.11 -22.69
N PRO A 84 -11.96 9.59 -23.25
CA PRO A 84 -13.33 10.07 -22.97
C PRO A 84 -13.87 9.64 -21.59
N GLN A 85 -13.24 8.65 -20.96
CA GLN A 85 -13.69 8.09 -19.68
C GLN A 85 -13.30 8.95 -18.47
N PRO A 86 -13.99 8.81 -17.32
CA PRO A 86 -13.63 9.51 -16.09
C PRO A 86 -12.20 9.19 -15.64
N ALA A 87 -11.54 10.15 -14.96
CA ALA A 87 -10.17 10.00 -14.48
C ALA A 87 -9.96 8.82 -13.53
N ARG A 88 -11.00 8.45 -12.77
CA ARG A 88 -11.00 7.31 -11.83
C ARG A 88 -12.13 6.35 -12.20
N THR A 89 -11.83 5.31 -12.98
CA THR A 89 -12.86 4.37 -13.47
C THR A 89 -12.37 2.91 -13.46
N TRP A 90 -13.20 1.99 -13.93
CA TRP A 90 -12.89 0.58 -14.07
C TRP A 90 -13.55 -0.02 -15.34
N GLY A 91 -13.12 -1.21 -15.74
CA GLY A 91 -13.66 -1.92 -16.89
C GLY A 91 -13.37 -3.41 -16.93
N VAL A 92 -13.93 -4.06 -17.94
CA VAL A 92 -13.76 -5.50 -18.19
C VAL A 92 -12.96 -5.71 -19.47
N PHE A 93 -11.98 -6.61 -19.42
CA PHE A 93 -11.22 -7.04 -20.58
C PHE A 93 -11.62 -8.46 -20.97
N THR A 94 -11.91 -8.68 -22.25
CA THR A 94 -12.27 -10.00 -22.78
C THR A 94 -11.79 -10.11 -24.22
N PRO A 95 -11.02 -11.16 -24.57
CA PRO A 95 -10.74 -11.46 -25.98
C PRO A 95 -12.04 -11.59 -26.77
N LEU A 96 -12.18 -10.84 -27.87
CA LEU A 96 -13.40 -10.89 -28.68
C LEU A 96 -13.70 -12.30 -29.20
N SER A 97 -12.67 -13.09 -29.53
CA SER A 97 -12.80 -14.51 -29.88
C SER A 97 -13.46 -15.34 -28.78
N ALA A 98 -13.28 -14.99 -27.50
CA ALA A 98 -13.81 -15.71 -26.36
C ALA A 98 -15.26 -15.33 -26.01
N LEU A 99 -15.69 -14.12 -26.38
CA LEU A 99 -16.96 -13.52 -25.97
C LEU A 99 -18.19 -14.21 -26.57
N ARG A 100 -19.15 -14.62 -25.73
CA ARG A 100 -20.39 -15.30 -26.17
C ARG A 100 -21.61 -14.37 -26.00
N ARG A 101 -22.32 -14.09 -27.10
CA ARG A 101 -23.50 -13.19 -27.13
C ARG A 101 -24.69 -13.67 -26.32
N SER A 102 -25.57 -12.73 -25.97
CA SER A 102 -26.84 -12.96 -25.26
C SER A 102 -28.04 -13.08 -26.18
N SER A 103 -28.05 -12.29 -27.27
CA SER A 103 -29.22 -12.00 -28.09
C SER A 103 -29.43 -12.97 -29.25
N ALA A 104 -28.34 -13.46 -29.85
CA ALA A 104 -28.33 -14.35 -31.00
C ALA A 104 -27.02 -15.15 -31.04
N PRO A 105 -27.00 -16.34 -31.68
CA PRO A 105 -25.75 -17.05 -31.95
C PRO A 105 -24.87 -16.27 -32.93
N ASP A 106 -23.58 -16.17 -32.63
CA ASP A 106 -22.56 -15.61 -33.52
C ASP A 106 -22.10 -16.62 -34.58
N HIS A 107 -21.15 -16.20 -35.42
CA HIS A 107 -20.62 -17.01 -36.52
C HIS A 107 -19.55 -18.05 -36.08
N GLY A 108 -19.41 -18.32 -34.77
CA GLY A 108 -18.43 -19.29 -34.22
C GLY A 108 -17.27 -18.64 -33.47
N SER A 109 -17.14 -17.32 -33.57
CA SER A 109 -16.32 -16.44 -32.73
C SER A 109 -17.15 -15.21 -32.34
N GLY A 110 -16.78 -14.51 -31.28
CA GLY A 110 -17.51 -13.28 -30.89
C GLY A 110 -17.37 -12.18 -31.95
N ASP A 111 -18.25 -11.18 -31.87
CA ASP A 111 -18.39 -10.09 -32.83
C ASP A 111 -18.54 -8.73 -32.11
N LEU A 112 -18.48 -7.63 -32.87
CA LEU A 112 -18.56 -6.27 -32.35
C LEU A 112 -19.91 -5.96 -31.66
N THR A 113 -21.00 -6.62 -32.06
CA THR A 113 -22.29 -6.49 -31.35
C THR A 113 -22.21 -7.11 -29.97
N GLY A 114 -21.55 -8.27 -29.81
CA GLY A 114 -21.27 -8.86 -28.51
C GLY A 114 -20.45 -7.95 -27.62
N LEU A 115 -19.45 -7.25 -28.18
CA LEU A 115 -18.65 -6.28 -27.44
C LEU A 115 -19.48 -5.07 -26.98
N ALA A 116 -20.43 -4.61 -27.81
CA ALA A 116 -21.42 -3.60 -27.41
C ALA A 116 -22.33 -4.09 -26.28
N GLU A 117 -22.82 -5.34 -26.34
CA GLU A 117 -23.60 -5.93 -25.24
C GLU A 117 -22.80 -5.99 -23.93
N LEU A 118 -21.50 -6.30 -23.99
CA LEU A 118 -20.62 -6.28 -22.81
C LEU A 118 -20.49 -4.86 -22.25
N ALA A 119 -20.35 -3.86 -23.13
CA ALA A 119 -20.32 -2.45 -22.71
C ALA A 119 -21.59 -2.05 -21.94
N ASP A 120 -22.76 -2.48 -22.39
CA ASP A 120 -24.01 -2.24 -21.67
C ASP A 120 -24.02 -2.89 -20.28
N VAL A 121 -23.41 -4.07 -20.11
CA VAL A 121 -23.30 -4.72 -18.80
C VAL A 121 -22.36 -3.95 -17.88
N VAL A 122 -21.21 -3.51 -18.41
CA VAL A 122 -20.22 -2.73 -17.65
C VAL A 122 -20.79 -1.36 -17.25
N GLU A 123 -21.43 -0.65 -18.16
CA GLU A 123 -22.07 0.65 -17.89
C GLU A 123 -23.18 0.50 -16.84
N ALA A 124 -24.04 -0.52 -16.96
CA ALA A 124 -25.10 -0.77 -15.98
C ALA A 124 -24.57 -1.10 -14.58
N ALA A 125 -23.33 -1.58 -14.49
CA ALA A 125 -22.63 -1.83 -13.23
C ALA A 125 -21.84 -0.60 -12.72
N GLY A 126 -21.72 0.48 -13.49
CA GLY A 126 -21.00 1.71 -13.12
C GLY A 126 -19.59 1.85 -13.72
N GLY A 127 -19.12 0.86 -14.48
CA GLY A 127 -17.84 0.92 -15.18
C GLY A 127 -17.93 1.68 -16.50
N SER A 128 -16.78 2.03 -17.08
CA SER A 128 -16.74 2.82 -18.32
C SER A 128 -15.68 2.39 -19.32
N VAL A 129 -15.12 1.18 -19.19
CA VAL A 129 -14.12 0.65 -20.11
C VAL A 129 -14.46 -0.79 -20.49
N VAL A 130 -14.42 -1.09 -21.79
CA VAL A 130 -14.44 -2.47 -22.31
C VAL A 130 -13.23 -2.69 -23.19
N GLY A 131 -12.48 -3.76 -22.94
CA GLY A 131 -11.24 -4.05 -23.64
C GLY A 131 -11.22 -5.37 -24.34
N THR A 132 -10.48 -5.44 -25.44
CA THR A 132 -10.19 -6.67 -26.18
C THR A 132 -8.76 -6.65 -26.74
N LEU A 133 -8.31 -7.83 -27.13
CA LEU A 133 -7.08 -8.07 -27.90
C LEU A 133 -7.17 -7.45 -29.31
N PRO A 134 -6.05 -7.41 -30.08
CA PRO A 134 -6.03 -6.80 -31.40
C PRO A 134 -7.12 -7.34 -32.34
N LEU A 135 -7.74 -6.42 -33.07
CA LEU A 135 -8.83 -6.70 -34.03
C LEU A 135 -8.37 -6.66 -35.50
N VAL A 136 -7.07 -6.56 -35.71
CA VAL A 136 -6.44 -6.40 -37.03
C VAL A 136 -6.47 -7.69 -37.86
N ALA A 137 -6.43 -7.54 -39.19
CA ALA A 137 -6.55 -8.63 -40.14
C ALA A 137 -5.40 -9.63 -40.03
N ARG A 138 -5.74 -10.92 -40.02
CA ARG A 138 -4.80 -12.04 -39.96
C ARG A 138 -5.23 -13.16 -40.91
N ARG A 139 -4.40 -14.20 -41.04
CA ARG A 139 -4.76 -15.37 -41.87
C ARG A 139 -6.01 -16.08 -41.28
N PRO A 140 -6.83 -16.75 -42.11
CA PRO A 140 -8.04 -17.42 -41.63
C PRO A 140 -7.76 -18.48 -40.54
N ASP A 141 -6.71 -19.28 -40.73
CA ASP A 141 -6.24 -20.35 -39.84
C ASP A 141 -5.48 -19.83 -38.61
N GLU A 142 -5.07 -18.55 -38.61
CA GLU A 142 -4.32 -17.95 -37.51
C GLU A 142 -5.22 -17.67 -36.30
N ALA A 143 -4.90 -18.33 -35.19
CA ALA A 143 -5.60 -18.18 -33.93
C ALA A 143 -5.07 -16.99 -33.12
N SER A 144 -3.76 -16.67 -33.24
CA SER A 144 -3.15 -15.58 -32.48
C SER A 144 -3.58 -14.21 -33.02
N PRO A 145 -4.11 -13.32 -32.18
CA PRO A 145 -4.40 -11.94 -32.59
C PRO A 145 -3.12 -11.08 -32.77
N TYR A 146 -1.96 -11.58 -32.32
CA TYR A 146 -0.66 -10.90 -32.42
C TYR A 146 0.16 -11.30 -33.64
N SER A 147 -0.41 -12.06 -34.57
CA SER A 147 0.22 -12.42 -35.85
C SER A 147 -0.50 -11.76 -37.03
N PRO A 148 -0.51 -10.42 -37.11
CA PRO A 148 -1.26 -9.71 -38.13
C PRO A 148 -0.64 -9.85 -39.53
N LEU A 149 -1.51 -9.91 -40.54
CA LEU A 149 -1.15 -9.64 -41.94
C LEU A 149 -0.95 -8.15 -42.17
N THR A 150 -1.61 -7.31 -41.39
CA THR A 150 -1.49 -5.85 -41.42
C THR A 150 -1.92 -5.29 -40.08
N ARG A 151 -1.28 -4.21 -39.65
CA ARG A 151 -1.65 -3.40 -38.48
C ARG A 151 -2.53 -2.21 -38.85
N ARG A 152 -2.92 -2.07 -40.13
CA ARG A 152 -3.68 -0.92 -40.64
C ARG A 152 -5.15 -1.24 -40.89
N PHE A 153 -5.46 -2.50 -41.19
CA PHE A 153 -6.80 -2.94 -41.57
C PHE A 153 -7.35 -4.00 -40.61
N TRP A 154 -8.65 -3.93 -40.35
CA TRP A 154 -9.41 -4.81 -39.46
C TRP A 154 -9.70 -6.19 -40.06
N ASP A 155 -9.79 -7.22 -39.21
CA ASP A 155 -10.26 -8.54 -39.62
C ASP A 155 -11.78 -8.55 -39.74
N GLU A 156 -12.29 -8.91 -40.92
CA GLU A 156 -13.72 -8.95 -41.18
C GLU A 156 -14.46 -9.99 -40.34
N ARG A 157 -13.78 -10.95 -39.70
CA ARG A 157 -14.44 -11.96 -38.87
C ARG A 157 -15.18 -11.36 -37.66
N TRP A 158 -14.82 -10.13 -37.27
CA TRP A 158 -15.41 -9.44 -36.12
C TRP A 158 -16.72 -8.72 -36.42
N VAL A 159 -17.05 -8.51 -37.69
CA VAL A 159 -18.29 -7.83 -38.07
C VAL A 159 -19.49 -8.73 -37.78
N ASP A 160 -20.59 -8.15 -37.33
CA ASP A 160 -21.88 -8.82 -37.26
C ASP A 160 -22.64 -8.61 -38.58
N PRO A 161 -22.82 -9.64 -39.43
CA PRO A 161 -23.55 -9.50 -40.68
C PRO A 161 -25.01 -9.06 -40.48
N ALA A 162 -25.61 -9.31 -39.30
CA ALA A 162 -26.96 -8.83 -39.00
C ALA A 162 -27.01 -7.32 -38.84
N TRP A 163 -25.99 -6.72 -38.21
CA TRP A 163 -25.86 -5.27 -38.12
C TRP A 163 -25.69 -4.66 -39.52
N VAL A 164 -24.87 -5.27 -40.39
CA VAL A 164 -24.67 -4.80 -41.77
C VAL A 164 -25.98 -4.84 -42.56
N ALA A 165 -26.74 -5.94 -42.41
CA ALA A 165 -28.04 -6.10 -43.05
C ALA A 165 -29.03 -5.02 -42.62
N GLU A 166 -29.09 -4.74 -41.31
CA GLU A 166 -29.94 -3.70 -40.74
C GLU A 166 -29.53 -2.30 -41.21
N HIS A 167 -28.22 -2.00 -41.19
CA HIS A 167 -27.67 -0.72 -41.63
C HIS A 167 -27.99 -0.41 -43.10
N LEU A 168 -27.95 -1.44 -43.96
CA LEU A 168 -28.22 -1.33 -45.40
C LEU A 168 -29.69 -1.55 -45.77
N GLY A 169 -30.55 -1.95 -44.83
CA GLY A 169 -31.96 -2.22 -45.07
C GLY A 169 -32.24 -3.47 -45.92
N VAL A 170 -31.41 -4.51 -45.79
CA VAL A 170 -31.52 -5.80 -46.51
C VAL A 170 -31.80 -6.97 -45.56
N SER A 171 -32.04 -8.17 -46.10
CA SER A 171 -32.38 -9.33 -45.29
C SER A 171 -31.17 -9.86 -44.51
N THR A 172 -31.35 -10.12 -43.22
CA THR A 172 -30.31 -10.69 -42.34
C THR A 172 -29.96 -12.13 -42.76
N PRO A 173 -28.69 -12.45 -43.03
CA PRO A 173 -28.25 -13.82 -43.30
C PRO A 173 -28.37 -14.68 -42.04
N ALA A 174 -28.64 -15.97 -42.20
CA ALA A 174 -28.67 -16.89 -41.07
C ALA A 174 -27.24 -17.17 -40.57
N PRO A 175 -26.96 -17.08 -39.25
CA PRO A 175 -25.65 -17.41 -38.71
C PRO A 175 -25.35 -18.90 -38.90
N ARG A 176 -24.10 -19.22 -39.26
CA ARG A 176 -23.61 -20.60 -39.42
C ARG A 176 -22.51 -20.84 -38.38
N PRO A 177 -22.86 -21.16 -37.12
CA PRO A 177 -21.88 -21.26 -36.06
C PRO A 177 -20.90 -22.41 -36.31
N ALA A 178 -19.62 -22.14 -36.14
CA ALA A 178 -18.55 -23.13 -36.22
C ALA A 178 -17.80 -23.24 -34.88
N ILE A 179 -18.37 -24.01 -33.95
CA ILE A 179 -17.78 -24.26 -32.62
C ILE A 179 -17.48 -25.75 -32.47
N VAL A 180 -16.27 -26.07 -32.00
CA VAL A 180 -15.86 -27.45 -31.67
C VAL A 180 -15.69 -27.57 -30.15
N GLY A 181 -16.77 -27.92 -29.46
CA GLY A 181 -16.79 -27.98 -28.00
C GLY A 181 -16.69 -26.58 -27.35
N ASP A 182 -15.63 -26.34 -26.57
CA ASP A 182 -15.33 -25.03 -25.96
C ASP A 182 -14.31 -24.19 -26.75
N LEU A 183 -13.92 -24.65 -27.94
CA LEU A 183 -12.95 -23.99 -28.81
C LEU A 183 -13.65 -23.38 -30.03
N ALA A 184 -13.31 -22.13 -30.31
CA ALA A 184 -13.58 -21.49 -31.59
C ALA A 184 -12.77 -22.16 -32.70
N ASP A 185 -13.31 -22.17 -33.90
CA ASP A 185 -12.56 -22.49 -35.12
C ASP A 185 -12.35 -21.18 -35.91
N PRO A 186 -11.14 -20.59 -35.88
CA PRO A 186 -10.89 -19.29 -36.49
C PRO A 186 -11.19 -19.25 -38.00
N GLU A 187 -10.85 -20.32 -38.72
CA GLU A 187 -11.03 -20.41 -40.17
C GLU A 187 -12.50 -20.60 -40.52
N ALA A 188 -13.20 -21.46 -39.78
CA ALA A 188 -14.62 -21.70 -40.01
C ALA A 188 -15.47 -20.49 -39.62
N ALA A 189 -15.12 -19.75 -38.56
CA ALA A 189 -15.76 -18.50 -38.20
C ALA A 189 -15.57 -17.42 -39.27
N TRP A 190 -14.32 -17.24 -39.74
CA TRP A 190 -14.01 -16.33 -40.85
C TRP A 190 -14.78 -16.69 -42.13
N THR A 191 -14.82 -17.97 -42.48
CA THR A 191 -15.57 -18.48 -43.65
C THR A 191 -17.07 -18.22 -43.52
N SER A 192 -17.62 -18.43 -42.31
CA SER A 192 -19.02 -18.22 -42.01
C SER A 192 -19.42 -16.75 -42.15
N THR A 193 -18.65 -15.84 -41.56
CA THR A 193 -18.89 -14.39 -41.66
C THR A 193 -18.80 -13.92 -43.11
N ARG A 194 -17.79 -14.36 -43.87
CA ARG A 194 -17.65 -13.98 -45.29
C ARG A 194 -18.76 -14.53 -46.18
N ALA A 195 -19.26 -15.73 -45.91
CA ALA A 195 -20.40 -16.28 -46.64
C ALA A 195 -21.65 -15.40 -46.43
N ALA A 196 -21.88 -14.94 -45.20
CA ALA A 196 -22.97 -14.03 -44.89
C ALA A 196 -22.80 -12.65 -45.54
N LEU A 197 -21.60 -12.06 -45.51
CA LEU A 197 -21.31 -10.81 -46.22
C LEU A 197 -21.45 -10.96 -47.74
N THR A 198 -21.14 -12.14 -48.29
CA THR A 198 -21.30 -12.41 -49.73
C THR A 198 -22.78 -12.43 -50.09
N GLU A 199 -23.61 -13.11 -49.31
CA GLU A 199 -25.07 -13.13 -49.50
C GLU A 199 -25.66 -11.72 -49.45
N LEU A 200 -25.17 -10.87 -48.53
CA LEU A 200 -25.58 -9.46 -48.45
C LEU A 200 -25.21 -8.67 -49.70
N LEU A 201 -23.97 -8.76 -50.16
CA LEU A 201 -23.52 -8.05 -51.35
C LEU A 201 -24.23 -8.55 -52.62
N GLU A 202 -24.58 -9.83 -52.67
CA GLU A 202 -25.38 -10.42 -53.74
C GLU A 202 -26.82 -9.92 -53.77
N ASP A 203 -27.46 -9.77 -52.60
CA ASP A 203 -28.81 -9.20 -52.48
C ASP A 203 -28.84 -7.72 -52.92
N LEU A 204 -27.77 -6.99 -52.65
CA LEU A 204 -27.58 -5.59 -53.07
C LEU A 204 -27.28 -5.45 -54.57
N GLY A 205 -26.75 -6.48 -55.21
CA GLY A 205 -26.42 -6.54 -56.65
C GLY A 205 -25.18 -5.73 -57.09
N SER A 206 -24.81 -4.68 -56.36
CA SER A 206 -23.59 -3.87 -56.57
C SER A 206 -23.14 -3.22 -55.26
N LEU A 207 -21.94 -2.62 -55.25
CA LEU A 207 -21.49 -1.82 -54.10
C LEU A 207 -22.50 -0.71 -53.76
N PRO A 208 -22.94 -0.60 -52.49
CA PRO A 208 -23.79 0.50 -52.05
C PRO A 208 -23.11 1.86 -52.27
N ALA A 209 -23.91 2.90 -52.49
CA ALA A 209 -23.39 4.24 -52.78
C ALA A 209 -22.45 4.78 -51.69
N GLU A 210 -22.74 4.49 -50.42
CA GLU A 210 -21.89 4.87 -49.29
C GLU A 210 -20.56 4.12 -49.26
N VAL A 211 -20.54 2.86 -49.67
CA VAL A 211 -19.32 2.04 -49.78
C VAL A 211 -18.47 2.53 -50.95
N ALA A 212 -19.11 2.87 -52.08
CA ALA A 212 -18.42 3.44 -53.24
C ALA A 212 -17.81 4.81 -52.94
N ALA A 213 -18.51 5.66 -52.19
CA ALA A 213 -17.97 6.94 -51.71
C ALA A 213 -16.80 6.73 -50.74
N TRP A 214 -16.97 5.84 -49.76
CA TRP A 214 -15.92 5.50 -48.79
C TRP A 214 -14.65 4.95 -49.45
N ARG A 215 -14.81 4.12 -50.51
CA ARG A 215 -13.72 3.63 -51.36
C ARG A 215 -12.98 4.77 -52.05
N SER A 216 -13.72 5.72 -52.65
CA SER A 216 -13.12 6.84 -53.39
C SER A 216 -12.27 7.76 -52.50
N ASP A 217 -12.63 7.89 -51.23
CA ASP A 217 -11.91 8.74 -50.27
C ASP A 217 -10.69 8.05 -49.64
N ARG A 218 -10.51 6.74 -49.88
CA ARG A 218 -9.49 5.87 -49.22
C ARG A 218 -8.80 4.94 -50.22
N PRO A 219 -7.91 5.47 -51.09
CA PRO A 219 -7.20 4.67 -52.09
C PRO A 219 -6.38 3.51 -51.48
N GLU A 220 -5.93 3.64 -50.23
CA GLU A 220 -5.21 2.60 -49.50
C GLU A 220 -6.06 1.36 -49.23
N VAL A 221 -7.39 1.52 -49.02
CA VAL A 221 -8.31 0.38 -48.87
C VAL A 221 -8.39 -0.41 -50.17
N GLU A 222 -8.40 0.28 -51.31
CA GLU A 222 -8.45 -0.39 -52.61
C GLU A 222 -7.16 -1.16 -52.89
N GLN A 223 -6.02 -0.62 -52.49
CA GLN A 223 -4.74 -1.31 -52.56
C GLN A 223 -4.72 -2.58 -51.68
N TRP A 224 -5.27 -2.50 -50.46
CA TRP A 224 -5.46 -3.64 -49.57
C TRP A 224 -6.41 -4.69 -50.16
N ALA A 225 -7.55 -4.26 -50.69
CA ALA A 225 -8.54 -5.14 -51.31
C ALA A 225 -7.95 -5.92 -52.49
N ARG A 226 -7.18 -5.26 -53.37
CA ARG A 226 -6.46 -5.94 -54.46
C ARG A 226 -5.43 -6.95 -53.94
N TRP A 227 -4.65 -6.57 -52.93
CA TRP A 227 -3.65 -7.45 -52.35
C TRP A 227 -4.28 -8.68 -51.71
N LYS A 228 -5.34 -8.51 -50.91
CA LYS A 228 -6.04 -9.60 -50.25
C LYS A 228 -6.76 -10.50 -51.24
N ALA A 229 -7.39 -9.93 -52.27
CA ALA A 229 -7.97 -10.69 -53.37
C ALA A 229 -6.92 -11.53 -54.12
N ALA A 230 -5.72 -10.98 -54.34
CA ALA A 230 -4.60 -11.74 -54.91
C ALA A 230 -4.11 -12.85 -53.96
N ALA A 231 -4.04 -12.58 -52.65
CA ALA A 231 -3.66 -13.57 -51.65
C ALA A 231 -4.62 -14.76 -51.60
N LEU A 232 -5.93 -14.52 -51.73
CA LEU A 232 -6.95 -15.58 -51.78
C LEU A 232 -6.84 -16.46 -53.02
N VAL A 233 -6.30 -15.94 -54.13
CA VAL A 233 -6.15 -16.66 -55.40
C VAL A 233 -4.79 -17.38 -55.50
N ALA A 234 -3.72 -16.75 -55.03
CA ALA A 234 -2.35 -17.21 -55.24
C ALA A 234 -1.64 -17.72 -53.96
N GLY A 235 -2.28 -17.63 -52.80
CA GLY A 235 -1.69 -17.96 -51.50
C GLY A 235 -1.28 -16.71 -50.70
N TRP A 236 -1.14 -16.86 -49.38
CA TRP A 236 -0.91 -15.74 -48.46
C TRP A 236 0.52 -15.18 -48.45
N ASP A 237 1.48 -15.85 -49.09
CA ASP A 237 2.86 -15.36 -49.20
C ASP A 237 3.09 -14.66 -50.56
N PRO A 238 3.23 -13.32 -50.58
CA PRO A 238 3.44 -12.58 -51.82
C PRO A 238 4.78 -12.86 -52.50
N THR A 239 5.75 -13.45 -51.80
CA THR A 239 7.06 -13.82 -52.38
C THR A 239 6.95 -15.02 -53.31
N GLU A 240 5.89 -15.83 -53.16
CA GLU A 240 5.58 -16.98 -54.00
C GLU A 240 4.67 -16.60 -55.19
N TRP A 241 4.17 -15.36 -55.25
CA TRP A 241 3.29 -14.92 -56.33
C TRP A 241 4.04 -14.82 -57.66
N PRO A 242 3.37 -15.13 -58.79
CA PRO A 242 3.91 -14.80 -60.11
C PRO A 242 4.24 -13.31 -60.21
N THR A 243 5.40 -12.96 -60.77
CA THR A 243 5.86 -11.57 -60.89
C THR A 243 4.83 -10.67 -61.57
N GLU A 244 4.09 -11.18 -62.56
CA GLU A 244 3.05 -10.40 -63.24
C GLU A 244 1.85 -10.11 -62.34
N LEU A 245 1.48 -11.04 -61.43
CA LEU A 245 0.42 -10.81 -60.45
C LEU A 245 0.86 -9.75 -59.44
N ALA A 246 2.05 -9.89 -58.85
CA ALA A 246 2.59 -8.91 -57.91
C ALA A 246 2.70 -7.51 -58.54
N THR A 247 3.14 -7.43 -59.80
CA THR A 247 3.21 -6.17 -60.55
C THR A 247 1.83 -5.59 -60.81
N ALA A 248 0.86 -6.41 -61.21
CA ALA A 248 -0.51 -5.98 -61.46
C ALA A 248 -1.19 -5.42 -60.19
N VAL A 249 -0.95 -6.03 -59.02
CA VAL A 249 -1.45 -5.50 -57.73
C VAL A 249 -0.79 -4.16 -57.40
N ARG A 250 0.53 -4.00 -57.58
CA ARG A 250 1.25 -2.73 -57.29
C ARG A 250 0.83 -1.58 -58.22
N LEU A 251 0.58 -1.88 -59.49
CA LEU A 251 0.22 -0.87 -60.50
C LEU A 251 -1.29 -0.62 -60.61
N ALA A 252 -2.11 -1.33 -59.82
CA ALA A 252 -3.57 -1.30 -59.92
C ALA A 252 -4.07 -1.61 -61.36
N ASP A 253 -3.45 -2.58 -62.05
CA ASP A 253 -3.86 -3.00 -63.40
C ASP A 253 -4.98 -4.04 -63.33
N ASP A 254 -6.22 -3.56 -63.25
CA ASP A 254 -7.41 -4.42 -63.12
C ASP A 254 -7.57 -5.40 -64.30
N THR A 255 -7.07 -5.05 -65.50
CA THR A 255 -7.11 -5.95 -66.66
C THR A 255 -6.13 -7.12 -66.51
N ALA A 256 -4.93 -6.85 -65.99
CA ALA A 256 -3.95 -7.89 -65.69
C ALA A 256 -4.37 -8.76 -64.49
N LEU A 257 -4.98 -8.16 -63.46
CA LEU A 257 -5.54 -8.86 -62.30
C LEU A 257 -6.64 -9.85 -62.71
N ALA A 258 -7.58 -9.42 -63.57
CA ALA A 258 -8.66 -10.28 -64.05
C ALA A 258 -8.14 -11.53 -64.79
N LYS A 259 -7.05 -11.40 -65.57
CA LYS A 259 -6.41 -12.54 -66.27
C LYS A 259 -5.78 -13.56 -65.33
N ARG A 260 -5.58 -13.21 -64.06
CA ARG A 260 -4.98 -14.07 -63.02
C ARG A 260 -6.00 -14.55 -61.99
N GLY A 261 -7.30 -14.33 -62.23
CA GLY A 261 -8.37 -14.80 -61.35
C GLY A 261 -8.80 -13.80 -60.27
N VAL A 262 -8.17 -12.63 -60.21
CA VAL A 262 -8.58 -11.54 -59.32
C VAL A 262 -9.63 -10.68 -60.05
N SER A 263 -10.90 -11.04 -59.89
CA SER A 263 -12.01 -10.32 -60.54
C SER A 263 -12.38 -9.03 -59.82
N GLU A 264 -12.95 -8.06 -60.55
CA GLU A 264 -13.48 -6.81 -59.97
C GLU A 264 -14.51 -7.08 -58.86
N ARG A 265 -15.37 -8.08 -59.03
CA ARG A 265 -16.34 -8.52 -58.00
C ARG A 265 -15.68 -9.00 -56.71
N LEU A 266 -14.50 -9.63 -56.79
CA LEU A 266 -13.74 -10.06 -55.60
C LEU A 266 -13.11 -8.85 -54.90
N VAL A 267 -12.57 -7.89 -55.66
CA VAL A 267 -12.04 -6.64 -55.11
C VAL A 267 -13.16 -5.82 -54.45
N ASP A 268 -14.32 -5.70 -55.10
CA ASP A 268 -15.51 -5.06 -54.54
C ASP A 268 -15.97 -5.73 -53.25
N PHE A 269 -15.94 -7.07 -53.19
CA PHE A 269 -16.23 -7.79 -51.95
C PHE A 269 -15.25 -7.43 -50.83
N GLU A 270 -13.93 -7.40 -51.09
CA GLU A 270 -12.96 -7.05 -50.05
C GLU A 270 -13.12 -5.59 -49.58
N VAL A 271 -13.45 -4.66 -50.48
CA VAL A 271 -13.80 -3.28 -50.12
C VAL A 271 -15.05 -3.25 -49.24
N PHE A 272 -16.10 -4.00 -49.62
CA PHE A 272 -17.34 -4.10 -48.85
C PHE A 272 -17.11 -4.68 -47.46
N ALA A 273 -16.35 -5.77 -47.35
CA ALA A 273 -16.01 -6.40 -46.08
C ALA A 273 -15.21 -5.45 -45.17
N GLN A 274 -14.22 -4.74 -45.73
CA GLN A 274 -13.44 -3.76 -44.98
C GLN A 274 -14.29 -2.57 -44.52
N TRP A 275 -15.19 -2.08 -45.37
CA TRP A 275 -16.14 -1.03 -45.00
C TRP A 275 -17.03 -1.51 -43.84
N ALA A 276 -17.61 -2.71 -43.94
CA ALA A 276 -18.56 -3.23 -42.97
C ALA A 276 -17.96 -3.30 -41.55
N VAL A 277 -16.77 -3.88 -41.41
CA VAL A 277 -16.08 -3.94 -40.10
C VAL A 277 -15.66 -2.56 -39.62
N THR A 278 -15.18 -1.68 -40.52
CA THR A 278 -14.75 -0.32 -40.15
C THR A 278 -15.93 0.53 -39.69
N ALA A 279 -17.06 0.45 -40.39
CA ALA A 279 -18.29 1.19 -40.09
C ALA A 279 -18.86 0.76 -38.73
N GLN A 280 -18.98 -0.55 -38.49
CA GLN A 280 -19.48 -1.05 -37.20
C GLN A 280 -18.53 -0.70 -36.04
N LEU A 281 -17.22 -0.83 -36.23
CA LEU A 281 -16.23 -0.50 -35.21
C LEU A 281 -16.21 1.01 -34.90
N THR A 282 -16.33 1.85 -35.94
CA THR A 282 -16.44 3.30 -35.79
C THR A 282 -17.73 3.70 -35.09
N GLU A 283 -18.85 3.06 -35.41
CA GLU A 283 -20.13 3.27 -34.73
C GLU A 283 -20.04 2.92 -33.25
N LEU A 284 -19.49 1.75 -32.91
CA LEU A 284 -19.25 1.31 -31.54
C LEU A 284 -18.36 2.29 -30.78
N GLY A 285 -17.20 2.66 -31.35
CA GLY A 285 -16.27 3.62 -30.76
C GLY A 285 -16.92 4.97 -30.48
N ASN A 286 -17.69 5.49 -31.45
CA ASN A 286 -18.41 6.76 -31.30
C ASN A 286 -19.56 6.67 -30.29
N ASP A 287 -20.25 5.53 -30.22
CA ASP A 287 -21.30 5.31 -29.21
C ASP A 287 -20.73 5.33 -27.80
N LEU A 288 -19.66 4.58 -27.57
CA LEU A 288 -18.99 4.54 -26.27
C LEU A 288 -18.47 5.92 -25.89
N ARG A 289 -17.84 6.66 -26.81
CA ARG A 289 -17.41 8.05 -26.54
C ARG A 289 -18.56 8.96 -26.14
N ARG A 290 -19.73 8.88 -26.80
CA ARG A 290 -20.93 9.67 -26.43
C ARG A 290 -21.44 9.32 -25.04
N ARG A 291 -21.26 8.07 -24.60
CA ARG A 291 -21.61 7.58 -23.26
C ARG A 291 -20.53 7.87 -22.21
N GLY A 292 -19.40 8.48 -22.59
CA GLY A 292 -18.26 8.69 -21.69
C GLY A 292 -17.52 7.40 -21.34
N MET A 293 -17.60 6.40 -22.22
CA MET A 293 -16.90 5.11 -22.13
C MET A 293 -15.76 5.03 -23.13
N SER A 294 -14.80 4.15 -22.84
CA SER A 294 -13.70 3.84 -23.74
C SER A 294 -13.74 2.40 -24.21
N LEU A 295 -13.74 2.24 -25.53
CA LEU A 295 -13.21 1.03 -26.13
C LEU A 295 -11.70 1.01 -25.91
N TYR A 296 -11.22 0.00 -25.20
CA TYR A 296 -9.81 -0.29 -25.00
C TYR A 296 -9.37 -1.27 -26.09
N LEU A 297 -8.53 -0.82 -27.00
CA LEU A 297 -7.91 -1.68 -28.00
C LEU A 297 -6.43 -1.88 -27.71
N ASP A 298 -5.88 -2.89 -28.35
CA ASP A 298 -4.50 -3.26 -28.22
C ASP A 298 -3.81 -3.26 -29.60
N LEU A 299 -2.58 -2.74 -29.64
CA LEU A 299 -1.78 -2.61 -30.85
C LEU A 299 -0.59 -3.57 -30.82
N PRO A 300 -0.50 -4.54 -31.75
CA PRO A 300 0.64 -5.46 -31.81
C PRO A 300 1.94 -4.76 -32.27
N VAL A 301 3.07 -5.23 -31.72
CA VAL A 301 4.39 -4.63 -31.89
C VAL A 301 4.95 -4.67 -33.33
N GLY A 302 4.51 -5.62 -34.16
CA GLY A 302 5.02 -5.83 -35.52
C GLY A 302 4.01 -6.49 -36.46
N THR A 303 4.48 -6.82 -37.67
CA THR A 303 3.67 -7.44 -38.73
C THR A 303 4.37 -8.69 -39.27
N SER A 304 3.62 -9.61 -39.87
CA SER A 304 4.21 -10.73 -40.60
C SER A 304 5.07 -10.26 -41.77
N ALA A 305 6.20 -10.93 -42.03
CA ALA A 305 7.11 -10.63 -43.14
C ALA A 305 6.46 -10.83 -44.53
N SER A 306 5.48 -11.74 -44.62
CA SER A 306 4.64 -11.95 -45.80
C SER A 306 3.33 -11.15 -45.77
N GLY A 307 3.14 -10.32 -44.73
CA GLY A 307 1.97 -9.45 -44.58
C GLY A 307 1.95 -8.28 -45.56
N TYR A 308 0.78 -7.64 -45.66
CA TYR A 308 0.56 -6.48 -46.52
C TYR A 308 1.46 -5.30 -46.17
N ASP A 309 1.66 -5.01 -44.88
CA ASP A 309 2.46 -3.86 -44.44
C ASP A 309 3.91 -3.97 -44.93
N ALA A 310 4.53 -5.15 -44.75
CA ALA A 310 5.88 -5.46 -45.22
C ALA A 310 5.97 -5.56 -46.76
N TRP A 311 4.87 -5.87 -47.44
CA TRP A 311 4.83 -5.93 -48.90
C TRP A 311 4.66 -4.55 -49.55
N VAL A 312 3.78 -3.70 -49.02
CA VAL A 312 3.48 -2.38 -49.58
C VAL A 312 4.61 -1.40 -49.32
N ALA A 313 5.27 -1.53 -48.17
CA ALA A 313 6.42 -0.71 -47.76
C ALA A 313 7.62 -1.61 -47.41
N PRO A 314 8.29 -2.23 -48.41
CA PRO A 314 9.40 -3.14 -48.14
C PRO A 314 10.57 -2.48 -47.40
N ASP A 315 10.77 -1.18 -47.58
CA ASP A 315 11.84 -0.40 -46.92
C ASP A 315 11.45 0.08 -45.51
N ALA A 316 10.23 -0.19 -45.06
CA ALA A 316 9.77 0.09 -43.70
C ALA A 316 10.13 -1.05 -42.72
N PHE A 317 10.44 -2.26 -43.21
CA PHE A 317 10.63 -3.44 -42.37
C PHE A 317 11.89 -4.24 -42.73
N ALA A 318 12.57 -4.77 -41.72
CA ALA A 318 13.70 -5.68 -41.89
C ALA A 318 13.19 -7.11 -42.09
N ARG A 319 12.85 -7.49 -43.33
CA ARG A 319 12.22 -8.80 -43.65
C ARG A 319 13.13 -10.02 -43.46
N SER A 320 14.44 -9.80 -43.36
CA SER A 320 15.44 -10.82 -43.01
C SER A 320 15.62 -11.00 -41.50
N MET A 321 14.85 -10.27 -40.69
CA MET A 321 14.89 -10.29 -39.23
C MET A 321 13.50 -10.58 -38.66
N GLU A 322 13.46 -11.08 -37.43
CA GLU A 322 12.25 -11.23 -36.62
C GLU A 322 12.40 -10.50 -35.28
N ILE A 323 11.26 -10.05 -34.74
CA ILE A 323 11.14 -9.58 -33.37
C ILE A 323 11.11 -10.80 -32.45
N GLY A 324 11.83 -10.70 -31.34
CA GLY A 324 11.86 -11.74 -30.32
C GLY A 324 12.04 -11.20 -28.91
N ALA A 325 12.42 -12.11 -28.01
CA ALA A 325 12.81 -11.79 -26.65
C ALA A 325 14.09 -12.56 -26.28
N PRO A 326 14.97 -11.97 -25.45
CA PRO A 326 16.15 -12.67 -24.96
C PRO A 326 15.76 -13.86 -24.07
N PRO A 327 16.71 -14.78 -23.78
CA PRO A 327 16.48 -15.86 -22.84
C PRO A 327 15.96 -15.38 -21.48
N ASP A 328 15.00 -16.11 -20.93
CA ASP A 328 14.50 -15.90 -19.58
C ASP A 328 14.28 -17.24 -18.85
N ARG A 329 13.77 -17.17 -17.62
CA ARG A 329 13.53 -18.35 -16.77
C ARG A 329 12.48 -19.33 -17.32
N PHE A 330 11.61 -18.89 -18.23
CA PHE A 330 10.57 -19.68 -18.87
C PHE A 330 10.99 -20.14 -20.28
N PHE A 331 11.72 -19.28 -21.01
CA PHE A 331 12.24 -19.53 -22.36
C PHE A 331 13.77 -19.44 -22.36
N PRO A 332 14.48 -20.48 -21.91
CA PRO A 332 15.94 -20.44 -21.78
C PRO A 332 16.68 -20.34 -23.13
N ALA A 333 15.99 -20.62 -24.23
CA ALA A 333 16.51 -20.47 -25.59
C ALA A 333 16.16 -19.10 -26.22
N GLY A 334 15.51 -18.18 -25.50
CA GLY A 334 14.93 -16.98 -26.08
C GLY A 334 13.71 -17.29 -26.97
N GLN A 335 13.16 -16.26 -27.60
CA GLN A 335 11.96 -16.34 -28.42
C GLN A 335 12.15 -15.62 -29.75
N ALA A 336 11.48 -16.09 -30.81
CA ALA A 336 11.23 -15.30 -32.02
C ALA A 336 9.76 -15.45 -32.40
N TRP A 337 9.11 -14.34 -32.69
CA TRP A 337 7.66 -14.26 -32.79
C TRP A 337 7.15 -14.28 -34.23
N GLY A 338 8.02 -14.42 -35.23
CA GLY A 338 7.63 -14.46 -36.65
C GLY A 338 7.14 -13.12 -37.20
N LEU A 339 7.40 -12.01 -36.50
CA LEU A 339 7.06 -10.65 -36.91
C LEU A 339 8.32 -9.93 -37.37
N CYS A 340 8.31 -9.28 -38.53
CA CYS A 340 9.47 -8.50 -38.96
C CYS A 340 9.52 -7.15 -38.22
N PRO A 341 10.70 -6.73 -37.71
CA PRO A 341 10.85 -5.46 -37.03
C PRO A 341 10.80 -4.28 -38.02
N PRO A 342 10.29 -3.11 -37.59
CA PRO A 342 10.38 -1.89 -38.36
C PRO A 342 11.84 -1.42 -38.47
N GLN A 343 12.22 -0.87 -39.63
CA GLN A 343 13.54 -0.31 -39.88
C GLN A 343 13.80 0.91 -38.98
N PRO A 344 14.94 0.99 -38.28
CA PRO A 344 15.09 1.93 -37.17
C PRO A 344 15.21 3.40 -37.56
N ARG A 345 15.67 3.68 -38.78
CA ARG A 345 15.91 5.04 -39.30
C ARG A 345 15.15 5.32 -40.60
N SER A 346 14.10 4.54 -40.87
CA SER A 346 13.32 4.66 -42.10
C SER A 346 12.12 5.59 -41.92
N ALA A 347 12.02 6.62 -42.76
CA ALA A 347 10.83 7.47 -42.80
C ALA A 347 9.56 6.68 -43.16
N ALA A 348 9.69 5.62 -43.98
CA ALA A 348 8.58 4.73 -44.31
C ALA A 348 8.09 3.92 -43.08
N ALA A 349 9.00 3.56 -42.17
CA ALA A 349 8.63 2.88 -40.92
C ALA A 349 7.88 3.81 -39.95
N LEU A 350 8.26 5.09 -39.90
CA LEU A 350 7.53 6.09 -39.11
C LEU A 350 6.15 6.41 -39.71
N ASP A 351 6.04 6.53 -41.03
CA ASP A 351 4.75 6.70 -41.72
C ASP A 351 3.83 5.49 -41.51
N ASP A 352 4.36 4.26 -41.56
CA ASP A 352 3.60 3.05 -41.22
C ASP A 352 3.06 3.11 -39.79
N LEU A 353 3.91 3.40 -38.79
CA LEU A 353 3.50 3.51 -37.41
C LEU A 353 2.45 4.62 -37.22
N ARG A 354 2.62 5.78 -37.86
CA ARG A 354 1.64 6.89 -37.83
C ARG A 354 0.27 6.42 -38.33
N ARG A 355 0.21 5.73 -39.47
CA ARG A 355 -1.05 5.22 -40.04
C ARG A 355 -1.69 4.16 -39.16
N CYS A 356 -0.90 3.27 -38.56
CA CYS A 356 -1.41 2.27 -37.63
C CYS A 356 -2.05 2.93 -36.40
N LEU A 357 -1.33 3.87 -35.77
CA LEU A 357 -1.83 4.61 -34.61
C LEU A 357 -3.08 5.42 -34.95
N ASP A 358 -3.08 6.11 -36.09
CA ASP A 358 -4.22 6.91 -36.55
C ASP A 358 -5.48 6.04 -36.74
N ALA A 359 -5.35 4.89 -37.42
CA ALA A 359 -6.45 3.95 -37.62
C ALA A 359 -7.04 3.43 -36.30
N HIS A 360 -6.20 3.11 -35.33
CA HIS A 360 -6.63 2.60 -34.02
C HIS A 360 -7.26 3.69 -33.16
N MET A 361 -6.57 4.82 -33.00
CA MET A 361 -7.04 5.93 -32.15
C MET A 361 -8.34 6.54 -32.69
N ALA A 362 -8.58 6.50 -34.01
CA ALA A 362 -9.84 6.94 -34.60
C ALA A 362 -11.07 6.19 -34.08
N VAL A 363 -10.93 4.92 -33.66
CA VAL A 363 -12.06 4.07 -33.24
C VAL A 363 -12.07 3.73 -31.74
N CYS A 364 -10.97 3.92 -31.03
CA CYS A 364 -10.88 3.61 -29.59
C CYS A 364 -10.76 4.85 -28.70
N GLY A 365 -11.15 4.71 -27.43
CA GLY A 365 -10.93 5.75 -26.42
C GLY A 365 -9.66 5.52 -25.60
N LEU A 366 -9.15 4.29 -25.64
CA LEU A 366 -7.90 3.85 -25.02
C LEU A 366 -7.17 2.89 -25.96
N LEU A 367 -5.88 3.15 -26.17
CA LEU A 367 -5.00 2.27 -26.95
C LEU A 367 -3.86 1.79 -26.07
N ARG A 368 -3.78 0.47 -25.87
CA ARG A 368 -2.57 -0.16 -25.33
C ARG A 368 -1.58 -0.39 -26.46
N ILE A 369 -0.33 0.01 -26.22
CA ILE A 369 0.80 -0.34 -27.06
C ILE A 369 1.45 -1.57 -26.43
N ASP A 370 1.25 -2.72 -27.08
CA ASP A 370 1.86 -3.98 -26.69
C ASP A 370 3.39 -3.87 -26.79
N HIS A 371 4.09 -4.43 -25.81
CA HIS A 371 5.55 -4.29 -25.70
C HIS A 371 6.02 -2.84 -25.91
N VAL A 372 5.56 -1.90 -25.08
CA VAL A 372 5.81 -0.44 -25.26
C VAL A 372 7.30 -0.08 -25.39
N MET A 373 8.18 -0.93 -24.88
CA MET A 373 9.63 -0.84 -25.09
C MET A 373 9.99 -0.79 -26.58
N GLY A 374 9.18 -1.34 -27.48
CA GLY A 374 9.35 -1.32 -28.93
C GLY A 374 9.39 0.08 -29.55
N LEU A 375 8.89 1.10 -28.85
CA LEU A 375 9.11 2.49 -29.24
C LEU A 375 10.57 2.94 -29.06
N HIS A 376 11.30 2.32 -28.12
CA HIS A 376 12.70 2.60 -27.79
C HIS A 376 13.66 1.59 -28.39
N ARG A 377 13.38 0.29 -28.26
CA ARG A 377 14.22 -0.80 -28.77
C ARG A 377 13.44 -2.11 -28.91
N LEU A 378 13.85 -2.93 -29.87
CA LEU A 378 13.34 -4.30 -30.03
C LEU A 378 14.50 -5.28 -30.07
N PHE A 379 14.28 -6.50 -29.58
CA PHE A 379 15.25 -7.58 -29.70
C PHE A 379 15.09 -8.23 -31.07
N TRP A 380 16.11 -8.08 -31.92
CA TRP A 380 16.13 -8.61 -33.27
C TRP A 380 16.86 -9.95 -33.29
N VAL A 381 16.28 -10.92 -33.99
CA VAL A 381 16.82 -12.26 -34.24
C VAL A 381 16.77 -12.53 -35.74
N ALA A 382 17.77 -13.23 -36.27
CA ALA A 382 17.87 -13.48 -37.72
C ALA A 382 16.79 -14.48 -38.19
N SER A 383 16.03 -14.14 -39.24
CA SER A 383 15.00 -15.00 -39.81
C SER A 383 15.63 -16.21 -40.51
N GLY A 384 15.22 -17.42 -40.15
CA GLY A 384 15.51 -18.62 -40.93
C GLY A 384 16.98 -19.07 -40.98
N ALA A 385 17.80 -18.80 -39.96
CA ALA A 385 19.12 -19.44 -39.88
C ALA A 385 18.95 -20.97 -39.83
N PRO A 386 19.55 -21.73 -40.78
CA PRO A 386 19.47 -23.18 -40.77
C PRO A 386 20.01 -23.75 -39.46
N ALA A 387 19.34 -24.76 -38.88
CA ALA A 387 19.75 -25.44 -37.65
C ALA A 387 21.19 -26.01 -37.72
N ASP A 388 21.74 -26.11 -38.93
CA ASP A 388 23.06 -26.61 -39.30
C ASP A 388 24.12 -25.51 -39.55
N ALA A 389 23.76 -24.22 -39.64
CA ALA A 389 24.73 -23.11 -39.75
C ALA A 389 25.10 -22.48 -38.40
N LEU A 390 24.23 -22.56 -37.39
CA LEU A 390 24.43 -21.92 -36.08
C LEU A 390 24.49 -22.90 -34.89
N GLY A 391 24.27 -24.20 -35.11
CA GLY A 391 24.40 -25.23 -34.07
C GLY A 391 23.42 -25.03 -32.92
N SER A 392 22.22 -25.59 -33.06
CA SER A 392 21.07 -25.62 -32.14
C SER A 392 19.97 -24.60 -32.39
N ASP A 393 18.74 -24.96 -31.98
CA ASP A 393 17.48 -24.16 -31.94
C ASP A 393 17.57 -22.94 -31.00
N ASP A 394 18.77 -22.46 -30.72
CA ASP A 394 19.10 -21.45 -29.74
C ASP A 394 18.83 -20.05 -30.31
N ARG A 395 17.65 -19.52 -30.01
CA ARG A 395 17.21 -18.16 -30.34
C ARG A 395 17.79 -17.11 -29.40
N SER A 396 18.78 -17.47 -28.56
CA SER A 396 19.47 -16.53 -27.67
C SER A 396 20.45 -15.60 -28.40
N ASP A 397 20.73 -15.88 -29.66
CA ASP A 397 21.73 -15.18 -30.46
C ASP A 397 21.15 -13.97 -31.21
N GLY A 398 20.30 -13.18 -30.56
CA GLY A 398 19.84 -11.87 -31.03
C GLY A 398 20.48 -10.71 -30.27
N THR A 399 20.08 -9.48 -30.60
CA THR A 399 20.44 -8.29 -29.79
C THR A 399 19.41 -7.17 -29.89
N TYR A 400 19.49 -6.19 -29.01
CA TYR A 400 18.63 -5.01 -29.06
C TYR A 400 19.06 -4.03 -30.16
N VAL A 401 18.10 -3.58 -30.95
CA VAL A 401 18.23 -2.47 -31.90
C VAL A 401 17.41 -1.30 -31.38
N THR A 402 18.03 -0.12 -31.28
CA THR A 402 17.41 1.09 -30.75
C THR A 402 16.76 1.93 -31.83
N TYR A 403 15.82 2.76 -31.39
CA TYR A 403 14.99 3.61 -32.19
C TYR A 403 14.98 5.04 -31.64
N ASP A 404 14.58 6.02 -32.46
CA ASP A 404 14.32 7.37 -31.96
C ASP A 404 13.01 7.40 -31.17
N ALA A 405 13.13 7.15 -29.87
CA ALA A 405 12.00 7.15 -28.95
C ALA A 405 11.35 8.54 -28.87
N SER A 406 12.13 9.62 -28.99
CA SER A 406 11.62 10.99 -28.83
C SER A 406 10.64 11.35 -29.95
N GLU A 407 11.02 11.06 -31.19
CA GLU A 407 10.17 11.28 -32.36
C GLU A 407 8.89 10.44 -32.29
N ARG A 408 9.01 9.18 -31.88
CA ARG A 408 7.87 8.27 -31.78
C ARG A 408 6.90 8.67 -30.67
N TRP A 409 7.41 9.07 -29.51
CA TRP A 409 6.56 9.55 -28.42
C TRP A 409 5.87 10.87 -28.75
N ALA A 410 6.54 11.78 -29.46
CA ALA A 410 5.93 13.01 -29.94
C ALA A 410 4.75 12.70 -30.88
N MET A 411 4.92 11.76 -31.81
CA MET A 411 3.85 11.30 -32.69
C MET A 411 2.70 10.64 -31.93
N VAL A 412 2.99 9.77 -30.96
CA VAL A 412 1.95 9.14 -30.12
C VAL A 412 1.14 10.19 -29.36
N ALA A 413 1.79 11.19 -28.77
CA ALA A 413 1.13 12.26 -28.04
C ALA A 413 0.28 13.15 -28.96
N GLU A 414 0.78 13.49 -30.15
CA GLU A 414 0.06 14.26 -31.18
C GLU A 414 -1.24 13.55 -31.60
N LEU A 415 -1.16 12.27 -31.98
CA LEU A 415 -2.32 11.49 -32.42
C LEU A 415 -3.30 11.22 -31.26
N SER A 416 -2.77 10.98 -30.06
CA SER A 416 -3.56 10.83 -28.85
C SER A 416 -4.42 12.06 -28.58
N GLN A 417 -3.84 13.27 -28.72
CA GLN A 417 -4.57 14.52 -28.60
C GLN A 417 -5.56 14.73 -29.74
N HIS A 418 -5.17 14.45 -30.98
CA HIS A 418 -6.02 14.61 -32.17
C HIS A 418 -7.33 13.80 -32.06
N HIS A 419 -7.24 12.54 -31.63
CA HIS A 419 -8.39 11.64 -31.50
C HIS A 419 -9.06 11.66 -30.13
N GLY A 420 -8.46 12.35 -29.15
CA GLY A 420 -8.90 12.26 -27.75
C GLY A 420 -8.76 10.85 -27.16
N CYS A 421 -7.79 10.06 -27.62
CA CYS A 421 -7.57 8.68 -27.20
C CYS A 421 -6.47 8.60 -26.15
N GLY A 422 -6.72 7.97 -25.00
CA GLY A 422 -5.68 7.73 -24.01
C GLY A 422 -4.72 6.61 -24.42
N VAL A 423 -3.49 6.66 -23.92
CA VAL A 423 -2.43 5.70 -24.24
C VAL A 423 -2.04 4.91 -22.99
N VAL A 424 -1.91 3.60 -23.15
CA VAL A 424 -1.43 2.67 -22.11
C VAL A 424 -0.19 1.97 -22.64
N GLY A 425 0.95 2.16 -21.97
CA GLY A 425 2.15 1.39 -22.24
C GLY A 425 2.12 0.09 -21.44
N GLU A 426 2.26 -1.04 -22.13
CA GLU A 426 2.49 -2.30 -21.43
C GLU A 426 3.85 -2.32 -20.74
N ASP A 427 3.85 -2.47 -19.42
CA ASP A 427 5.02 -2.76 -18.60
C ASP A 427 4.76 -4.05 -17.81
N LEU A 428 5.31 -5.18 -18.27
CA LEU A 428 5.27 -6.47 -17.55
C LEU A 428 6.41 -6.58 -16.50
N GLY A 429 6.94 -5.46 -16.03
CA GLY A 429 8.03 -5.39 -15.04
C GLY A 429 9.44 -5.54 -15.63
N THR A 430 9.56 -5.77 -16.93
CA THR A 430 10.84 -5.97 -17.65
C THR A 430 11.32 -4.74 -18.42
N VAL A 431 10.53 -3.66 -18.45
CA VAL A 431 10.93 -2.44 -19.16
C VAL A 431 11.96 -1.63 -18.35
N PRO A 432 12.98 -1.04 -19.00
CA PRO A 432 13.92 -0.12 -18.36
C PRO A 432 13.25 1.16 -17.80
N ASP A 433 13.88 1.79 -16.80
CA ASP A 433 13.35 3.02 -16.17
C ASP A 433 13.21 4.19 -17.17
N GLU A 434 14.05 4.26 -18.19
CA GLU A 434 13.95 5.26 -19.28
C GLU A 434 12.58 5.19 -20.01
N VAL A 435 12.00 4.00 -20.13
CA VAL A 435 10.67 3.82 -20.77
C VAL A 435 9.58 4.34 -19.85
N ARG A 436 9.67 4.07 -18.53
CA ARG A 436 8.72 4.58 -17.52
C ARG A 436 8.77 6.10 -17.41
N LEU A 437 9.97 6.67 -17.50
CA LEU A 437 10.18 8.12 -17.53
C LEU A 437 9.57 8.74 -18.80
N ALA A 438 9.75 8.10 -19.97
CA ALA A 438 9.16 8.55 -21.22
C ALA A 438 7.63 8.49 -21.21
N LEU A 439 7.03 7.42 -20.69
CA LEU A 439 5.58 7.31 -20.49
C LEU A 439 5.06 8.49 -19.63
N SER A 440 5.74 8.73 -18.50
CA SER A 440 5.38 9.79 -17.56
C SER A 440 5.52 11.18 -18.19
N SER A 441 6.56 11.42 -18.99
CA SER A 441 6.83 12.72 -19.59
C SER A 441 5.78 13.11 -20.65
N VAL A 442 5.20 12.14 -21.34
CA VAL A 442 4.09 12.37 -22.28
C VAL A 442 2.71 12.12 -21.67
N GLY A 443 2.60 11.88 -20.36
CA GLY A 443 1.30 11.64 -19.70
C GLY A 443 0.59 10.36 -20.15
N ALA A 444 1.31 9.39 -20.72
CA ALA A 444 0.79 8.06 -21.02
C ALA A 444 0.80 7.19 -19.76
N ARG A 445 -0.15 6.25 -19.67
CA ARG A 445 -0.32 5.42 -18.48
C ARG A 445 0.55 4.17 -18.54
N GLY A 446 1.20 3.82 -17.44
CA GLY A 446 1.85 2.51 -17.28
C GLY A 446 0.85 1.45 -16.84
N LEU A 447 1.07 0.21 -17.26
CA LEU A 447 0.33 -0.95 -16.74
C LEU A 447 0.91 -1.40 -15.38
N PHE A 448 0.05 -1.72 -14.42
CA PHE A 448 0.42 -2.26 -13.11
C PHE A 448 -0.26 -3.61 -12.89
N ILE A 449 0.53 -4.66 -12.70
CA ILE A 449 0.04 -6.03 -12.56
C ILE A 449 0.07 -6.47 -11.10
N GLY A 450 -1.10 -6.64 -10.50
CA GLY A 450 -1.24 -7.00 -9.09
C GLY A 450 -0.56 -8.32 -8.73
N GLN A 451 -0.72 -9.37 -9.56
CA GLN A 451 -0.12 -10.69 -9.30
C GLN A 451 1.42 -10.66 -9.20
N ASP A 452 2.09 -9.85 -10.03
CA ASP A 452 3.56 -9.74 -10.03
C ASP A 452 4.11 -8.96 -8.83
N GLU A 453 3.24 -8.21 -8.15
CA GLU A 453 3.57 -7.39 -6.99
C GLU A 453 3.26 -8.11 -5.67
N VAL A 454 2.58 -9.27 -5.69
CA VAL A 454 2.31 -10.00 -4.46
C VAL A 454 3.60 -10.53 -3.83
N ARG A 455 3.85 -10.18 -2.58
CA ARG A 455 4.96 -10.71 -1.75
C ARG A 455 4.40 -11.29 -0.46
N ALA A 456 5.26 -11.97 0.31
CA ALA A 456 4.94 -12.43 1.66
C ALA A 456 5.28 -11.33 2.69
N PRO A 457 4.44 -11.10 3.72
CA PRO A 457 3.09 -11.66 3.89
C PRO A 457 2.14 -11.16 2.78
N PHE A 458 1.06 -11.89 2.47
CA PHE A 458 0.16 -11.64 1.32
C PHE A 458 -0.29 -10.17 1.18
N ARG A 459 0.45 -9.38 0.40
CA ARG A 459 0.23 -7.95 0.09
C ARG A 459 0.97 -7.53 -1.18
N LEU A 460 0.58 -6.39 -1.76
CA LEU A 460 1.35 -5.74 -2.84
C LEU A 460 2.68 -5.18 -2.30
N ALA A 461 3.78 -5.43 -3.02
CA ALA A 461 5.14 -5.02 -2.64
C ALA A 461 5.35 -3.50 -2.67
N ARG A 462 4.67 -2.84 -3.60
CA ARG A 462 4.72 -1.40 -3.78
C ARG A 462 3.31 -0.83 -3.98
N PRO A 463 3.09 0.45 -3.63
CA PRO A 463 1.85 1.13 -3.93
C PRO A 463 1.57 1.16 -5.43
N VAL A 464 0.30 1.11 -5.80
CA VAL A 464 -0.13 1.28 -7.19
C VAL A 464 0.05 2.76 -7.58
N PRO A 465 0.85 3.09 -8.61
CA PRO A 465 1.09 4.48 -8.99
C PRO A 465 -0.18 5.17 -9.51
N ALA A 466 -0.30 6.47 -9.28
CA ALA A 466 -1.23 7.30 -10.03
C ALA A 466 -0.88 7.31 -11.53
N ALA A 467 -1.81 7.73 -12.40
CA ALA A 467 -1.61 7.72 -13.85
C ALA A 467 -1.27 6.32 -14.40
N SER A 468 -1.85 5.27 -13.81
CA SER A 468 -1.66 3.88 -14.23
C SER A 468 -2.98 3.20 -14.58
N VAL A 469 -2.87 2.12 -15.37
CA VAL A 469 -3.93 1.12 -15.51
C VAL A 469 -3.53 -0.08 -14.67
N ALA A 470 -4.31 -0.39 -13.64
CA ALA A 470 -4.06 -1.54 -12.78
C ALA A 470 -4.92 -2.74 -13.21
N SER A 471 -4.34 -3.93 -13.20
CA SER A 471 -5.06 -5.17 -13.48
C SER A 471 -4.52 -6.29 -12.59
N LEU A 472 -5.32 -7.33 -12.36
CA LEU A 472 -4.86 -8.53 -11.67
C LEU A 472 -3.77 -9.25 -12.49
N ASN A 473 -3.95 -9.30 -13.81
CA ASN A 473 -3.09 -9.98 -14.79
C ASN A 473 -3.21 -9.32 -16.18
N THR A 474 -2.45 -9.83 -17.14
CA THR A 474 -2.63 -9.59 -18.57
C THR A 474 -3.01 -10.90 -19.27
N HIS A 475 -3.23 -10.84 -20.58
CA HIS A 475 -3.49 -12.02 -21.39
C HIS A 475 -2.32 -13.03 -21.38
N ASP A 476 -1.09 -12.59 -21.11
CA ASP A 476 0.11 -13.43 -21.00
C ASP A 476 0.25 -14.15 -19.66
N LEU A 477 -0.48 -13.67 -18.64
CA LEU A 477 -0.41 -14.17 -17.29
C LEU A 477 -1.61 -15.07 -16.97
N PRO A 478 -1.45 -16.02 -16.03
CA PRO A 478 -2.58 -16.83 -15.57
C PRO A 478 -3.71 -15.97 -14.96
N PRO A 479 -4.99 -16.36 -15.14
CA PRO A 479 -6.06 -15.85 -14.29
C PRO A 479 -5.80 -16.24 -12.82
N VAL A 480 -6.39 -15.50 -11.88
CA VAL A 480 -6.13 -15.65 -10.43
C VAL A 480 -6.35 -17.07 -9.95
N ALA A 481 -7.33 -17.79 -10.50
CA ALA A 481 -7.60 -19.18 -10.13
C ALA A 481 -6.45 -20.13 -10.51
N ALA A 482 -5.85 -19.94 -11.69
CA ALA A 482 -4.70 -20.71 -12.13
C ALA A 482 -3.42 -20.30 -11.38
N TRP A 483 -3.24 -19.00 -11.13
CA TRP A 483 -2.11 -18.46 -10.38
C TRP A 483 -2.10 -18.95 -8.92
N HIS A 484 -3.26 -18.93 -8.26
CA HIS A 484 -3.44 -19.37 -6.87
C HIS A 484 -2.94 -20.80 -6.65
N SER A 485 -3.27 -21.71 -7.56
CA SER A 485 -2.88 -23.12 -7.49
C SER A 485 -1.36 -23.33 -7.53
N GLY A 486 -0.60 -22.40 -8.10
CA GLY A 486 0.86 -22.44 -8.18
C GLY A 486 1.59 -21.57 -7.16
N SER A 487 0.87 -20.76 -6.36
CA SER A 487 1.47 -19.76 -5.48
C SER A 487 1.59 -20.26 -4.05
N THR A 488 2.82 -20.27 -3.52
CA THR A 488 3.07 -20.63 -2.11
C THR A 488 2.57 -19.57 -1.14
N ILE A 489 2.51 -18.30 -1.56
CA ILE A 489 2.13 -17.14 -0.73
C ILE A 489 0.64 -17.21 -0.34
N VAL A 490 -0.23 -17.59 -1.28
CA VAL A 490 -1.69 -17.57 -1.09
C VAL A 490 -2.32 -18.95 -0.88
N SER A 491 -1.51 -20.00 -0.82
CA SER A 491 -1.94 -21.41 -0.74
C SER A 491 -2.90 -21.74 0.41
N GLY A 492 -2.85 -20.98 1.52
CA GLY A 492 -3.75 -21.14 2.67
C GLY A 492 -5.06 -20.34 2.62
N THR A 493 -5.24 -19.47 1.63
CA THR A 493 -6.39 -18.56 1.53
C THR A 493 -7.31 -19.00 0.39
N PRO A 494 -8.64 -19.04 0.56
CA PRO A 494 -9.56 -19.37 -0.53
C PRO A 494 -9.39 -18.44 -1.76
N VAL A 495 -9.39 -19.01 -2.97
CA VAL A 495 -9.17 -18.28 -4.23
C VAL A 495 -10.11 -17.07 -4.41
N ALA A 496 -11.37 -17.20 -4.00
CA ALA A 496 -12.34 -16.10 -4.07
C ALA A 496 -11.95 -14.93 -3.17
N THR A 497 -11.44 -15.22 -1.96
CA THR A 497 -10.92 -14.21 -1.03
C THR A 497 -9.67 -13.55 -1.59
N VAL A 498 -8.77 -14.32 -2.20
CA VAL A 498 -7.55 -13.80 -2.85
C VAL A 498 -7.91 -12.82 -3.97
N ARG A 499 -8.85 -13.21 -4.85
CA ARG A 499 -9.34 -12.34 -5.92
C ARG A 499 -9.99 -11.07 -5.36
N SER A 500 -10.94 -11.18 -4.44
CA SER A 500 -11.65 -10.00 -3.90
C SER A 500 -10.70 -9.06 -3.13
N HIS A 501 -9.73 -9.60 -2.38
CA HIS A 501 -8.73 -8.79 -1.72
C HIS A 501 -7.86 -8.02 -2.72
N LEU A 502 -7.21 -8.71 -3.67
CA LEU A 502 -6.34 -8.07 -4.66
C LEU A 502 -7.11 -7.07 -5.53
N LEU A 503 -8.29 -7.45 -6.02
CA LEU A 503 -9.10 -6.54 -6.84
C LEU A 503 -9.54 -5.32 -6.04
N GLY A 504 -9.89 -5.50 -4.76
CA GLY A 504 -10.22 -4.40 -3.86
C GLY A 504 -9.04 -3.49 -3.56
N GLU A 505 -7.83 -4.03 -3.38
CA GLU A 505 -6.61 -3.23 -3.25
C GLU A 505 -6.36 -2.38 -4.49
N LEU A 506 -6.45 -2.96 -5.69
CA LEU A 506 -6.30 -2.21 -6.94
C LEU A 506 -7.41 -1.16 -7.11
N ALA A 507 -8.66 -1.49 -6.78
CA ALA A 507 -9.80 -0.58 -6.89
C ALA A 507 -9.71 0.62 -5.95
N LEU A 508 -9.29 0.39 -4.70
CA LEU A 508 -9.10 1.42 -3.68
C LEU A 508 -7.81 2.23 -3.86
N SER A 509 -6.91 1.79 -4.74
CA SER A 509 -5.66 2.49 -5.03
C SER A 509 -5.84 3.78 -5.86
N ASP A 510 -4.71 4.44 -6.11
CA ASP A 510 -4.60 5.67 -6.89
C ASP A 510 -4.50 5.43 -8.40
N ALA A 511 -4.56 4.19 -8.89
CA ALA A 511 -4.65 3.91 -10.33
C ALA A 511 -5.76 4.75 -10.98
N ASP A 512 -5.63 5.10 -12.26
CA ASP A 512 -6.65 5.84 -13.03
C ASP A 512 -7.76 4.90 -13.52
N ILE A 513 -7.36 3.68 -13.90
CA ILE A 513 -8.27 2.67 -14.47
C ILE A 513 -7.94 1.33 -13.83
N VAL A 514 -8.96 0.60 -13.37
CA VAL A 514 -8.82 -0.80 -12.97
C VAL A 514 -9.49 -1.71 -13.99
N ILE A 515 -8.74 -2.66 -14.52
CA ILE A 515 -9.23 -3.64 -15.49
C ILE A 515 -9.30 -5.00 -14.82
N VAL A 516 -10.41 -5.72 -15.05
CA VAL A 516 -10.59 -7.11 -14.63
C VAL A 516 -10.90 -7.98 -15.84
N SER A 517 -10.28 -9.15 -15.94
CA SER A 517 -10.58 -10.10 -17.02
C SER A 517 -11.94 -10.77 -16.77
N ASP A 518 -12.64 -11.18 -17.82
CA ASP A 518 -13.85 -12.01 -17.66
C ASP A 518 -13.56 -13.33 -16.95
N GLN A 519 -12.37 -13.90 -17.16
CA GLN A 519 -11.92 -15.11 -16.47
C GLN A 519 -11.89 -14.91 -14.95
N ASP A 520 -11.39 -13.77 -14.46
CA ASP A 520 -11.33 -13.49 -13.03
C ASP A 520 -12.70 -13.16 -12.41
N LEU A 521 -13.63 -12.60 -13.19
CA LEU A 521 -15.01 -12.39 -12.74
C LEU A 521 -15.69 -13.71 -12.33
N VAL A 522 -15.37 -14.80 -13.04
CA VAL A 522 -15.99 -16.12 -12.84
C VAL A 522 -15.04 -17.18 -12.28
N LEU A 523 -13.80 -16.81 -11.95
CA LEU A 523 -12.74 -17.72 -11.51
C LEU A 523 -12.47 -18.87 -12.50
N ASP A 524 -12.42 -18.57 -13.80
CA ASP A 524 -11.94 -19.51 -14.82
C ASP A 524 -10.42 -19.71 -14.63
N ASP A 525 -10.00 -20.97 -14.69
CA ASP A 525 -8.64 -21.44 -14.46
C ASP A 525 -7.88 -21.72 -15.77
N ARG A 526 -8.56 -21.63 -16.92
CA ARG A 526 -7.96 -21.83 -18.24
C ARG A 526 -7.23 -20.56 -18.66
N ARG A 527 -6.15 -20.69 -19.43
CA ARG A 527 -5.40 -19.51 -19.95
C ARG A 527 -5.74 -19.24 -21.40
N PHE A 528 -5.99 -17.99 -21.75
CA PHE A 528 -6.15 -17.59 -23.15
C PHE A 528 -4.84 -17.58 -23.94
N ASN A 529 -3.70 -17.35 -23.27
CA ASN A 529 -2.37 -17.45 -23.87
C ASN A 529 -1.42 -18.31 -23.04
N LEU A 530 -0.50 -18.98 -23.72
CA LEU A 530 0.77 -19.44 -23.15
C LEU A 530 1.86 -18.65 -23.88
N PRO A 531 2.62 -17.78 -23.19
CA PRO A 531 3.65 -16.96 -23.84
C PRO A 531 4.55 -17.80 -24.77
N GLY A 532 4.92 -17.26 -25.92
CA GLY A 532 5.74 -17.95 -26.92
C GLY A 532 5.02 -19.01 -27.79
N GLU A 533 3.74 -19.34 -27.54
CA GLU A 533 2.95 -20.25 -28.39
C GLU A 533 2.19 -19.48 -29.49
N VAL A 534 2.60 -19.66 -30.75
CA VAL A 534 1.91 -19.12 -31.95
C VAL A 534 1.03 -20.22 -32.55
N GLY A 535 -0.28 -19.97 -32.71
CA GLY A 535 -1.24 -20.93 -33.27
C GLY A 535 -1.83 -21.97 -32.28
N GLY A 536 -1.58 -21.82 -30.98
CA GLY A 536 -2.01 -22.75 -29.92
C GLY A 536 -3.53 -22.88 -29.71
N ALA A 537 -3.95 -23.98 -29.07
CA ALA A 537 -5.36 -24.23 -28.74
C ALA A 537 -5.95 -23.24 -27.70
N THR A 538 -5.09 -22.54 -26.96
CA THR A 538 -5.44 -21.57 -25.90
C THR A 538 -6.12 -20.32 -26.45
N TRP A 539 -5.63 -19.77 -27.56
CA TRP A 539 -6.25 -18.62 -28.25
C TRP A 539 -7.66 -18.88 -28.79
N ARG A 540 -8.00 -20.16 -28.93
CA ARG A 540 -9.31 -20.63 -29.41
C ARG A 540 -10.33 -20.77 -28.28
N LEU A 541 -9.93 -20.62 -27.02
CA LEU A 541 -10.85 -20.83 -25.89
C LEU A 541 -11.99 -19.82 -25.89
N ARG A 542 -13.20 -20.33 -25.70
CA ARG A 542 -14.41 -19.54 -25.48
C ARG A 542 -14.67 -19.37 -23.97
N SER A 543 -15.14 -18.20 -23.56
CA SER A 543 -15.48 -17.90 -22.16
C SER A 543 -16.51 -18.89 -21.63
N ARG A 544 -16.45 -19.28 -20.34
CA ARG A 544 -17.44 -20.19 -19.73
C ARG A 544 -18.81 -19.53 -19.54
N VAL A 545 -18.86 -18.21 -19.64
CA VAL A 545 -20.07 -17.42 -19.46
C VAL A 545 -20.41 -16.64 -20.71
N THR A 546 -21.70 -16.40 -20.90
CA THR A 546 -22.23 -15.47 -21.90
C THR A 546 -22.33 -14.06 -21.33
N VAL A 547 -22.43 -13.06 -22.19
CA VAL A 547 -22.74 -11.68 -21.76
C VAL A 547 -24.06 -11.64 -20.96
N LYS A 548 -25.00 -12.55 -21.27
CA LYS A 548 -26.26 -12.69 -20.54
C LYS A 548 -26.04 -13.13 -19.09
N ASP A 549 -25.10 -14.04 -18.87
CA ASP A 549 -24.76 -14.57 -17.54
C ASP A 549 -24.05 -13.50 -16.71
N LEU A 550 -23.28 -12.60 -17.33
CA LEU A 550 -22.75 -11.41 -16.66
C LEU A 550 -23.86 -10.42 -16.26
N ARG A 551 -24.92 -10.33 -17.07
CA ARG A 551 -26.09 -9.46 -16.82
C ARG A 551 -27.07 -10.04 -15.77
N HIS A 552 -27.27 -11.36 -15.71
CA HIS A 552 -28.28 -12.00 -14.86
C HIS A 552 -27.67 -12.98 -13.86
N SER A 553 -28.15 -12.93 -12.61
CA SER A 553 -27.66 -13.77 -11.49
C SER A 553 -28.10 -15.24 -11.58
N VAL A 554 -27.71 -15.98 -12.61
CA VAL A 554 -28.02 -17.40 -12.76
C VAL A 554 -26.73 -18.18 -13.04
N GLY A 555 -26.40 -19.18 -12.21
CA GLY A 555 -25.17 -19.99 -12.36
C GLY A 555 -23.87 -19.26 -11.96
N PRO A 556 -22.70 -19.61 -12.53
CA PRO A 556 -21.42 -18.96 -12.25
C PRO A 556 -21.45 -17.42 -12.38
N GLY A 557 -22.38 -16.87 -13.17
CA GLY A 557 -22.63 -15.44 -13.34
C GLY A 557 -23.21 -14.71 -12.10
N ALA A 558 -23.76 -15.43 -11.11
CA ALA A 558 -24.17 -14.84 -9.84
C ALA A 558 -22.97 -14.25 -9.05
N SER A 559 -21.79 -14.85 -9.21
CA SER A 559 -20.52 -14.35 -8.64
C SER A 559 -20.04 -13.09 -9.39
N ALA A 560 -20.07 -13.11 -10.73
CA ALA A 560 -19.58 -12.00 -11.55
C ALA A 560 -20.29 -10.67 -11.27
N ARG A 561 -21.64 -10.66 -11.22
CA ARG A 561 -22.39 -9.44 -10.90
C ARG A 561 -22.06 -8.88 -9.52
N THR A 562 -21.83 -9.76 -8.54
CA THR A 562 -21.43 -9.36 -7.19
C THR A 562 -20.05 -8.70 -7.22
N VAL A 563 -19.10 -9.31 -7.92
CA VAL A 563 -17.75 -8.76 -8.11
C VAL A 563 -17.78 -7.40 -8.81
N LEU A 564 -18.61 -7.24 -9.85
CA LEU A 564 -18.76 -5.95 -10.54
C LEU A 564 -19.35 -4.87 -9.63
N ALA A 565 -20.34 -5.23 -8.80
CA ALA A 565 -20.93 -4.30 -7.82
C ALA A 565 -19.93 -3.92 -6.71
N GLU A 566 -19.15 -4.88 -6.21
CA GLU A 566 -18.07 -4.65 -5.27
C GLU A 566 -16.99 -3.74 -5.87
N LEU A 567 -16.56 -4.03 -7.11
CA LEU A 567 -15.59 -3.23 -7.84
C LEU A 567 -16.05 -1.78 -8.01
N ASP A 568 -17.31 -1.57 -8.36
CA ASP A 568 -17.88 -0.23 -8.50
C ASP A 568 -17.98 0.51 -7.15
N GLU A 569 -18.36 -0.19 -6.08
CA GLU A 569 -18.35 0.36 -4.72
C GLU A 569 -16.94 0.78 -4.31
N TRP A 570 -15.95 -0.12 -4.43
CA TRP A 570 -14.56 0.18 -4.09
C TRP A 570 -14.02 1.33 -4.92
N ARG A 571 -14.34 1.37 -6.21
CA ARG A 571 -13.82 2.42 -7.10
C ARG A 571 -14.40 3.79 -6.79
N ARG A 572 -15.66 3.85 -6.35
CA ARG A 572 -16.30 5.08 -5.87
C ARG A 572 -15.81 5.48 -4.47
N THR A 573 -15.27 4.54 -3.70
CA THR A 573 -14.72 4.77 -2.36
C THR A 573 -13.32 5.38 -2.45
N ARG A 574 -13.09 6.54 -1.84
CA ARG A 574 -11.75 7.12 -1.74
C ARG A 574 -10.91 6.29 -0.78
N ARG A 575 -9.61 6.18 -1.05
CA ARG A 575 -8.66 5.54 -0.13
C ARG A 575 -8.71 6.24 1.22
N GLY A 576 -8.95 5.48 2.30
CA GLY A 576 -9.16 6.04 3.64
C GLY A 576 -10.61 6.41 3.97
N ASP A 577 -11.58 6.27 3.06
CA ASP A 577 -13.01 6.30 3.40
C ASP A 577 -13.55 4.89 3.68
N TRP A 578 -14.75 4.82 4.26
CA TRP A 578 -15.45 3.55 4.46
C TRP A 578 -16.12 3.09 3.16
N PRO A 579 -15.95 1.81 2.76
CA PRO A 579 -16.88 1.20 1.82
C PRO A 579 -18.31 1.34 2.37
N ALA A 580 -19.27 1.70 1.51
CA ALA A 580 -20.65 1.99 1.92
C ALA A 580 -21.34 0.82 2.65
N SER A 581 -20.88 -0.40 2.38
CA SER A 581 -21.32 -1.64 3.03
C SER A 581 -20.81 -1.83 4.47
N VAL A 582 -19.89 -0.98 4.96
CA VAL A 582 -19.17 -1.18 6.23
C VAL A 582 -19.54 -0.09 7.25
N ARG A 583 -19.79 -0.51 8.49
CA ARG A 583 -20.10 0.42 9.59
C ARG A 583 -18.85 1.09 10.14
N PRO A 584 -18.87 2.40 10.44
CA PRO A 584 -17.76 3.08 11.10
C PRO A 584 -17.42 2.53 12.48
N LEU A 585 -16.30 2.98 13.05
CA LEU A 585 -15.82 2.52 14.36
C LEU A 585 -16.66 3.08 15.52
N LEU A 586 -17.01 4.37 15.47
CA LEU A 586 -17.77 5.03 16.52
C LEU A 586 -19.25 5.11 16.17
N ASP A 587 -20.10 4.67 17.09
CA ASP A 587 -21.53 4.94 17.03
C ASP A 587 -21.92 6.27 17.73
N SER A 588 -23.20 6.61 17.72
CA SER A 588 -23.68 7.85 18.33
C SER A 588 -23.53 7.90 19.86
N SER A 589 -23.54 6.74 20.52
CA SER A 589 -23.34 6.63 21.97
C SER A 589 -21.87 6.83 22.32
N ASP A 590 -20.96 6.24 21.53
CA ASP A 590 -19.51 6.47 21.66
C ASP A 590 -19.21 7.97 21.55
N VAL A 591 -19.75 8.64 20.52
CA VAL A 591 -19.55 10.09 20.32
C VAL A 591 -20.14 10.93 21.45
N ALA A 592 -21.34 10.62 21.92
CA ALA A 592 -21.99 11.37 22.99
C ALA A 592 -21.18 11.31 24.29
N SER A 593 -20.73 10.10 24.67
CA SER A 593 -19.91 9.89 25.86
C SER A 593 -18.49 10.45 25.71
N PHE A 594 -17.90 10.41 24.52
CA PHE A 594 -16.60 11.02 24.24
C PHE A 594 -16.65 12.54 24.45
N ARG A 595 -17.65 13.20 23.87
CA ARG A 595 -17.86 14.65 24.03
C ARG A 595 -18.26 15.06 25.45
N ALA A 596 -18.88 14.15 26.20
CA ALA A 596 -19.19 14.37 27.63
C ALA A 596 -17.97 14.13 28.54
N GLY A 597 -16.89 13.54 28.02
CA GLY A 597 -15.72 13.17 28.78
C GLY A 597 -15.93 11.94 29.67
N THR A 598 -16.97 11.13 29.39
CA THR A 598 -17.37 9.95 30.19
C THR A 598 -17.12 8.64 29.46
N HIS A 599 -16.55 8.66 28.26
CA HIS A 599 -16.18 7.45 27.54
C HIS A 599 -14.92 6.83 28.15
N ALA A 600 -15.07 5.63 28.71
CA ALA A 600 -14.02 5.05 29.53
C ALA A 600 -13.25 3.88 28.85
N ASP A 601 -13.64 3.49 27.63
CA ASP A 601 -12.91 2.52 26.80
C ASP A 601 -12.62 3.06 25.38
N LEU A 602 -12.03 4.26 25.30
CA LEU A 602 -11.75 4.90 24.01
C LEU A 602 -10.74 4.13 23.16
N ALA A 603 -9.78 3.42 23.78
CA ALA A 603 -8.77 2.64 23.07
C ALA A 603 -9.32 1.45 22.27
N SER A 604 -10.60 1.07 22.48
CA SER A 604 -11.32 0.10 21.64
C SER A 604 -11.96 0.74 20.40
N ARG A 605 -12.04 2.08 20.34
CA ARG A 605 -12.74 2.85 19.30
C ARG A 605 -11.81 3.76 18.50
N LEU A 606 -10.91 4.47 19.17
CA LEU A 606 -9.91 5.36 18.60
C LEU A 606 -8.58 4.62 18.38
N GLY A 607 -7.75 5.18 17.52
CA GLY A 607 -6.52 4.58 17.04
C GLY A 607 -6.71 3.67 15.83
N VAL A 608 -5.75 2.79 15.58
CA VAL A 608 -5.73 1.87 14.43
C VAL A 608 -6.01 0.42 14.86
N HIS A 609 -7.00 -0.19 14.22
CA HIS A 609 -7.53 -1.53 14.54
C HIS A 609 -7.54 -2.43 13.29
N PRO A 610 -6.96 -3.64 13.34
CA PRO A 610 -7.07 -4.60 12.25
C PRO A 610 -8.53 -4.89 11.88
N ARG A 611 -8.85 -4.84 10.57
CA ARG A 611 -10.22 -5.02 10.10
C ARG A 611 -10.25 -5.54 8.67
N THR A 612 -11.25 -6.37 8.37
CA THR A 612 -11.62 -6.71 6.99
C THR A 612 -12.88 -5.93 6.63
N ALA A 613 -12.80 -5.09 5.59
CA ALA A 613 -13.89 -4.25 5.11
C ALA A 613 -14.23 -4.64 3.68
N ALA A 614 -15.49 -5.04 3.43
CA ALA A 614 -15.96 -5.47 2.11
C ALA A 614 -15.02 -6.48 1.42
N GLY A 615 -14.52 -7.49 2.16
CA GLY A 615 -13.61 -8.52 1.63
C GLY A 615 -12.14 -8.11 1.47
N VAL A 616 -11.79 -6.85 1.76
CA VAL A 616 -10.41 -6.33 1.71
C VAL A 616 -9.81 -6.29 3.12
N VAL A 617 -8.63 -6.88 3.29
CA VAL A 617 -7.87 -6.83 4.54
C VAL A 617 -7.16 -5.49 4.67
N GLY A 618 -7.17 -4.92 5.88
CA GLY A 618 -6.49 -3.67 6.20
C GLY A 618 -6.69 -3.29 7.67
N VAL A 619 -6.77 -1.98 7.93
CA VAL A 619 -7.07 -1.44 9.26
C VAL A 619 -8.16 -0.39 9.21
N ALA A 620 -8.96 -0.34 10.27
CA ALA A 620 -9.83 0.79 10.58
C ALA A 620 -9.06 1.80 11.43
N ALA A 621 -9.13 3.08 11.09
CA ALA A 621 -8.47 4.15 11.83
C ALA A 621 -9.48 5.17 12.31
N ALA A 622 -9.30 5.69 13.53
CA ALA A 622 -10.03 6.84 14.05
C ALA A 622 -9.13 7.75 14.88
N VAL A 623 -9.04 9.03 14.50
CA VAL A 623 -8.12 10.03 15.06
C VAL A 623 -8.89 11.27 15.50
N TRP A 624 -8.68 11.73 16.72
CA TRP A 624 -9.23 13.00 17.20
C TRP A 624 -8.31 14.16 16.82
N ALA A 625 -8.76 15.02 15.90
CA ALA A 625 -8.00 16.17 15.39
C ALA A 625 -8.96 17.27 14.89
N PRO A 626 -9.70 17.93 15.81
CA PRO A 626 -10.81 18.83 15.46
C PRO A 626 -10.41 20.04 14.62
N HIS A 627 -9.15 20.50 14.69
CA HIS A 627 -8.67 21.70 13.99
C HIS A 627 -7.96 21.37 12.67
N ALA A 628 -7.75 20.09 12.36
CA ALA A 628 -7.11 19.65 11.14
C ALA A 628 -7.91 20.01 9.89
N ARG A 629 -7.22 20.27 8.79
CA ARG A 629 -7.83 20.38 7.45
C ARG A 629 -7.98 19.01 6.79
N GLU A 630 -6.98 18.15 6.98
CA GLU A 630 -6.91 16.79 6.44
C GLU A 630 -6.16 15.92 7.45
N VAL A 631 -6.55 14.65 7.56
CA VAL A 631 -5.85 13.64 8.35
C VAL A 631 -5.65 12.42 7.47
N ALA A 632 -4.48 11.82 7.50
CA ALA A 632 -4.16 10.60 6.78
C ALA A 632 -3.42 9.60 7.67
N ILE A 633 -3.52 8.31 7.35
CA ILE A 633 -2.68 7.28 7.95
C ILE A 633 -1.68 6.81 6.89
N GLY A 634 -0.39 7.03 7.13
CA GLY A 634 0.69 6.60 6.24
C GLY A 634 1.62 5.63 6.95
N GLY A 635 2.20 4.69 6.20
CA GLY A 635 3.08 3.67 6.76
C GLY A 635 3.82 2.85 5.72
N GLU A 636 4.44 1.76 6.15
CA GLU A 636 5.24 0.90 5.26
C GLU A 636 4.43 0.32 4.10
N PHE A 637 3.16 -0.03 4.35
CA PHE A 637 2.23 -0.58 3.36
C PHE A 637 1.92 0.36 2.20
N ASP A 638 2.23 1.65 2.32
CA ASP A 638 1.94 2.64 1.28
C ASP A 638 3.09 3.58 0.93
N GLY A 639 4.30 3.20 1.32
CA GLY A 639 5.49 4.02 1.11
C GLY A 639 5.38 5.39 1.80
N TRP A 640 4.63 5.49 2.91
CA TRP A 640 4.38 6.71 3.67
C TRP A 640 3.58 7.79 2.93
N SER A 641 2.82 7.42 1.89
CA SER A 641 2.00 8.38 1.13
C SER A 641 0.79 8.90 1.92
N GLY A 642 0.13 8.03 2.68
CA GLY A 642 -1.02 8.38 3.52
C GLY A 642 -2.38 8.15 2.86
N ALA A 643 -3.26 7.41 3.52
CA ALA A 643 -4.67 7.28 3.17
C ALA A 643 -5.52 8.33 3.92
N LEU A 644 -6.19 9.23 3.19
CA LEU A 644 -6.98 10.32 3.77
C LEU A 644 -8.24 9.82 4.48
N LEU A 645 -8.34 10.10 5.77
CA LEU A 645 -9.50 9.78 6.60
C LEU A 645 -10.64 10.78 6.37
N ARG A 646 -11.86 10.37 6.71
CA ARG A 646 -13.05 11.20 6.60
C ARG A 646 -13.40 11.85 7.93
N ARG A 647 -13.56 13.17 7.93
CA ARG A 647 -14.08 13.91 9.08
C ARG A 647 -15.53 13.51 9.35
N ARG A 648 -15.85 13.18 10.59
CA ARG A 648 -17.24 12.95 11.02
C ARG A 648 -18.01 14.27 11.07
N HIS A 649 -19.30 14.20 10.69
CA HIS A 649 -20.22 15.34 10.67
C HIS A 649 -21.16 15.34 11.88
N ASP A 650 -20.62 15.12 13.09
CA ASP A 650 -21.34 15.02 14.36
C ASP A 650 -20.71 15.86 15.49
N ASP A 651 -19.87 16.83 15.09
CA ASP A 651 -19.11 17.74 15.96
C ASP A 651 -18.14 17.06 16.94
N SER A 652 -17.84 15.77 16.77
CA SER A 652 -16.84 15.05 17.58
C SER A 652 -15.40 15.53 17.32
N GLY A 653 -15.13 16.09 16.15
CA GLY A 653 -13.76 16.39 15.71
C GLY A 653 -12.93 15.15 15.35
N VAL A 654 -13.57 13.98 15.26
CA VAL A 654 -12.92 12.71 14.90
C VAL A 654 -12.89 12.53 13.37
N TRP A 655 -11.76 12.02 12.90
CA TRP A 655 -11.53 11.57 11.53
C TRP A 655 -11.46 10.06 11.53
N GLU A 656 -12.19 9.38 10.66
CA GLU A 656 -12.23 7.92 10.63
C GLU A 656 -12.25 7.37 9.21
N GLY A 657 -11.84 6.11 9.05
CA GLY A 657 -11.69 5.52 7.74
C GLY A 657 -11.17 4.09 7.71
N PHE A 658 -11.12 3.52 6.52
CA PHE A 658 -10.51 2.22 6.26
C PHE A 658 -9.27 2.36 5.37
N VAL A 659 -8.16 1.79 5.83
CA VAL A 659 -6.87 1.82 5.14
C VAL A 659 -6.56 0.39 4.64
N PRO A 660 -6.70 0.13 3.34
CA PRO A 660 -6.42 -1.19 2.78
C PRO A 660 -4.92 -1.50 2.84
N SER A 661 -4.57 -2.78 2.78
CA SER A 661 -3.18 -3.29 2.68
C SER A 661 -2.31 -3.10 3.92
N ALA A 662 -2.77 -2.34 4.91
CA ALA A 662 -2.11 -2.19 6.20
C ALA A 662 -2.23 -3.49 7.01
N MET A 663 -1.10 -4.09 7.35
CA MET A 663 -1.01 -5.39 7.99
C MET A 663 -0.45 -5.30 9.41
N LEU A 664 -0.60 -6.39 10.17
CA LEU A 664 0.02 -6.52 11.48
C LEU A 664 1.54 -6.39 11.38
N GLY A 665 2.14 -5.65 12.31
CA GLY A 665 3.56 -5.37 12.36
C GLY A 665 4.00 -4.17 11.53
N ASP A 666 3.15 -3.64 10.63
CA ASP A 666 3.51 -2.46 9.86
C ASP A 666 3.67 -1.24 10.75
N ARG A 667 4.73 -0.47 10.49
CA ARG A 667 4.95 0.85 11.09
C ARG A 667 4.08 1.90 10.40
N TYR A 668 3.47 2.77 11.19
CA TYR A 668 2.61 3.85 10.68
C TYR A 668 2.70 5.13 11.53
N LYS A 669 2.23 6.23 10.94
CA LYS A 669 2.02 7.52 11.59
C LYS A 669 0.71 8.14 11.16
N VAL A 670 0.24 9.06 12.00
CA VAL A 670 -0.87 9.95 11.69
C VAL A 670 -0.32 11.21 11.04
N HIS A 671 -0.66 11.43 9.77
CA HIS A 671 -0.30 12.64 9.04
C HIS A 671 -1.44 13.65 9.21
N ILE A 672 -1.13 14.85 9.72
CA ILE A 672 -2.15 15.87 9.96
C ILE A 672 -1.77 17.13 9.19
N ARG A 673 -2.67 17.60 8.35
CA ARG A 673 -2.56 18.92 7.72
C ARG A 673 -3.20 19.94 8.63
N THR A 674 -2.39 20.79 9.23
CA THR A 674 -2.81 21.78 10.21
C THR A 674 -3.75 22.83 9.59
N SER A 675 -4.40 23.61 10.44
CA SER A 675 -5.20 24.79 10.04
C SER A 675 -4.41 25.81 9.22
N HIS A 676 -3.07 25.82 9.32
CA HIS A 676 -2.14 26.66 8.57
C HIS A 676 -1.66 26.01 7.24
N GLY A 677 -2.05 24.77 6.97
CA GLY A 677 -1.76 24.05 5.72
C GLY A 677 -0.46 23.26 5.70
N GLN A 678 0.30 23.26 6.80
CA GLN A 678 1.53 22.45 6.96
C GLN A 678 1.18 21.02 7.36
N TRP A 679 1.97 20.05 6.90
CA TRP A 679 1.87 18.65 7.35
C TRP A 679 2.74 18.43 8.59
N VAL A 680 2.17 17.79 9.61
CA VAL A 680 2.89 17.27 10.78
C VAL A 680 2.67 15.76 10.86
N HIS A 681 3.64 15.02 11.40
CA HIS A 681 3.61 13.57 11.47
C HIS A 681 3.67 13.11 12.93
N LYS A 682 2.56 12.56 13.42
CA LYS A 682 2.36 12.19 14.82
C LYS A 682 2.36 10.68 15.01
N SER A 683 2.88 10.22 16.13
CA SER A 683 2.56 8.90 16.66
C SER A 683 1.08 8.88 17.04
N ASP A 684 0.42 7.72 16.92
CA ASP A 684 -0.97 7.57 17.32
C ASP A 684 -1.09 7.66 18.86
N PRO A 685 -1.90 8.60 19.42
CA PRO A 685 -2.15 8.69 20.85
C PRO A 685 -2.67 7.39 21.47
N PHE A 686 -3.35 6.55 20.69
CA PHE A 686 -3.93 5.26 21.08
C PHE A 686 -3.12 4.05 20.57
N ALA A 687 -1.86 4.26 20.16
CA ALA A 687 -0.99 3.17 19.74
C ALA A 687 -0.84 2.12 20.86
N ARG A 688 -1.03 0.84 20.48
CA ARG A 688 -0.87 -0.31 21.40
C ARG A 688 0.57 -0.85 21.43
N ALA A 689 1.38 -0.45 20.45
CA ALA A 689 2.79 -0.73 20.37
C ALA A 689 3.50 0.39 19.61
N ALA A 690 4.80 0.55 19.89
CA ALA A 690 5.63 1.58 19.30
C ALA A 690 6.97 1.01 18.81
N GLU A 691 7.59 1.71 17.86
CA GLU A 691 8.96 1.43 17.45
C GLU A 691 9.96 1.68 18.58
N LEU A 692 11.06 0.92 18.62
CA LEU A 692 12.13 1.15 19.58
C LEU A 692 12.74 2.56 19.41
N PRO A 693 12.82 3.38 20.48
CA PRO A 693 13.46 4.69 20.40
C PRO A 693 14.92 4.63 19.90
N PRO A 694 15.39 5.60 19.09
CA PRO A 694 14.74 6.88 18.74
C PRO A 694 13.69 6.79 17.61
N GLY A 695 13.34 5.57 17.16
CA GLY A 695 12.15 5.36 16.33
C GLY A 695 10.89 5.89 17.02
N ASN A 696 9.93 6.36 16.22
CA ASN A 696 8.72 7.03 16.72
C ASN A 696 7.48 6.73 15.88
N ALA A 697 7.53 5.67 15.07
CA ALA A 697 6.33 5.14 14.44
C ALA A 697 5.52 4.31 15.44
N SER A 698 4.20 4.35 15.29
CA SER A 698 3.30 3.40 15.93
C SER A 698 3.32 2.07 15.15
N ILE A 699 3.01 0.96 15.81
CA ILE A 699 2.98 -0.37 15.17
C ILE A 699 1.56 -0.93 15.19
N ILE A 700 1.10 -1.46 14.06
CA ILE A 700 -0.21 -2.13 13.97
C ILE A 700 -0.11 -3.49 14.69
N THR A 701 -0.96 -3.73 15.69
CA THR A 701 -1.03 -5.02 16.40
C THR A 701 -2.45 -5.58 16.42
N ALA A 702 -2.56 -6.91 16.44
CA ALA A 702 -3.83 -7.59 16.67
C ALA A 702 -4.17 -7.69 18.16
N ASP A 703 -3.15 -7.60 19.02
CA ASP A 703 -3.24 -7.95 20.41
C ASP A 703 -4.01 -6.86 21.18
N ASP A 704 -5.29 -7.11 21.46
CA ASP A 704 -5.90 -6.62 22.69
C ASP A 704 -5.38 -7.53 23.83
N PRO A 705 -4.63 -6.99 24.81
CA PRO A 705 -4.09 -7.81 25.90
C PRO A 705 -5.16 -8.62 26.66
N ALA A 706 -6.43 -8.20 26.67
CA ALA A 706 -7.51 -8.98 27.29
C ALA A 706 -7.87 -10.27 26.53
N GLU A 707 -7.59 -10.37 25.24
CA GLU A 707 -7.89 -11.57 24.43
C GLU A 707 -6.83 -12.66 24.57
N ARG A 708 -5.75 -12.36 25.30
CA ARG A 708 -4.70 -13.32 25.61
C ARG A 708 -5.22 -14.38 26.60
N GLY A 709 -4.67 -15.59 26.51
CA GLY A 709 -4.91 -16.66 27.50
C GLY A 709 -4.25 -16.39 28.86
N TRP A 710 -4.78 -15.45 29.65
CA TRP A 710 -4.39 -15.19 31.04
C TRP A 710 -4.61 -16.43 31.92
N THR A 711 -3.84 -16.57 32.99
CA THR A 711 -3.93 -17.73 33.92
C THR A 711 -3.94 -17.33 35.39
N ASP A 712 -4.05 -16.04 35.67
CA ASP A 712 -4.08 -15.40 36.99
C ASP A 712 -5.50 -15.25 37.56
N HIS A 713 -6.46 -16.04 37.09
CA HIS A 713 -7.88 -15.91 37.47
C HIS A 713 -8.11 -15.99 38.99
N GLU A 714 -7.33 -16.81 39.71
CA GLU A 714 -7.39 -16.89 41.18
C GLU A 714 -6.90 -15.62 41.86
N TRP A 715 -5.87 -14.97 41.31
CA TRP A 715 -5.39 -13.68 41.79
C TRP A 715 -6.46 -12.61 41.57
N MET A 716 -6.95 -12.46 40.34
CA MET A 716 -7.94 -11.45 39.98
C MET A 716 -9.23 -11.57 40.80
N ALA A 717 -9.69 -12.80 41.08
CA ALA A 717 -10.85 -13.04 41.93
C ALA A 717 -10.62 -12.64 43.40
N ALA A 718 -9.39 -12.72 43.89
CA ALA A 718 -9.00 -12.40 45.27
C ALA A 718 -8.41 -10.99 45.44
N ARG A 719 -8.16 -10.25 44.36
CA ARG A 719 -7.44 -8.96 44.34
C ARG A 719 -7.96 -7.99 45.40
N GLY A 720 -9.27 -7.74 45.42
CA GLY A 720 -9.87 -6.81 46.39
C GLY A 720 -9.72 -7.24 47.86
N ALA A 721 -9.70 -8.55 48.14
CA ALA A 721 -9.44 -9.04 49.49
C ALA A 721 -7.96 -8.85 49.88
N ARG A 722 -7.05 -9.11 48.95
CA ARG A 722 -5.59 -8.99 49.12
C ARG A 722 -5.12 -7.55 49.31
N GLN A 723 -5.79 -6.60 48.67
CA GLN A 723 -5.48 -5.17 48.79
C GLN A 723 -6.36 -4.45 49.82
N SER A 724 -7.11 -5.18 50.65
CA SER A 724 -7.93 -4.55 51.69
C SER A 724 -7.05 -3.91 52.78
N PRO A 725 -7.52 -2.83 53.46
CA PRO A 725 -6.72 -2.12 54.45
C PRO A 725 -6.20 -2.96 55.63
N ASP A 726 -6.81 -4.12 55.89
CA ASP A 726 -6.44 -5.05 56.96
C ASP A 726 -5.44 -6.14 56.53
N GLN A 727 -5.03 -6.17 55.25
CA GLN A 727 -4.00 -7.09 54.76
C GLN A 727 -2.60 -6.47 54.81
N PRO A 728 -1.55 -7.29 54.98
CA PRO A 728 -0.19 -6.81 54.89
C PRO A 728 0.12 -6.35 53.46
N MET A 729 0.65 -5.14 53.34
CA MET A 729 1.17 -4.59 52.09
C MET A 729 2.56 -4.03 52.33
N SER A 730 3.49 -4.39 51.46
CA SER A 730 4.86 -3.88 51.37
C SER A 730 5.26 -3.83 49.90
N ILE A 731 5.86 -2.72 49.49
CA ILE A 731 6.10 -2.37 48.09
C ILE A 731 7.61 -2.33 47.82
N TYR A 732 8.04 -3.05 46.78
CA TYR A 732 9.37 -2.94 46.21
C TYR A 732 9.32 -2.12 44.92
N GLU A 733 9.81 -0.87 44.99
CA GLU A 733 9.84 0.04 43.84
C GLU A 733 11.09 -0.24 42.98
N LEU A 734 10.93 -0.32 41.65
CA LEU A 734 12.06 -0.54 40.74
C LEU A 734 11.92 0.11 39.36
N HIS A 735 13.08 0.42 38.77
CA HIS A 735 13.23 0.73 37.36
C HIS A 735 13.73 -0.51 36.59
N LEU A 736 12.91 -1.06 35.70
CA LEU A 736 13.23 -2.31 34.97
C LEU A 736 14.56 -2.24 34.22
N GLY A 737 14.88 -1.10 33.60
CA GLY A 737 16.07 -0.94 32.77
C GLY A 737 17.41 -0.92 33.53
N SER A 738 17.40 -0.67 34.84
CA SER A 738 18.61 -0.57 35.68
C SER A 738 18.61 -1.46 36.91
N TRP A 739 17.54 -2.22 37.15
CA TRP A 739 17.52 -3.18 38.26
C TRP A 739 18.61 -4.24 38.12
N ARG A 740 18.65 -4.90 36.95
CA ARG A 740 19.65 -5.94 36.67
C ARG A 740 19.87 -6.06 35.16
N HIS A 741 21.14 -6.10 34.75
CA HIS A 741 21.51 -6.43 33.37
C HIS A 741 21.74 -7.92 33.22
N HIS A 742 21.48 -8.43 32.02
CA HIS A 742 21.78 -9.81 31.66
C HIS A 742 23.31 -10.04 31.68
N PRO A 743 23.81 -11.27 31.92
CA PRO A 743 25.26 -11.54 32.02
C PRO A 743 26.12 -11.13 30.81
N ASP A 744 25.52 -10.90 29.64
CA ASP A 744 26.18 -10.38 28.44
C ASP A 744 26.24 -8.84 28.38
N GLY A 745 25.71 -8.15 29.40
CA GLY A 745 25.75 -6.70 29.56
C GLY A 745 24.56 -5.93 28.99
N ARG A 746 23.56 -6.59 28.39
CA ARG A 746 22.36 -5.91 27.88
C ARG A 746 21.27 -5.79 28.96
N VAL A 747 20.30 -4.90 28.70
CA VAL A 747 19.05 -4.87 29.46
C VAL A 747 18.21 -6.11 29.12
N PRO A 748 17.71 -6.87 30.12
CA PRO A 748 16.90 -8.06 29.88
C PRO A 748 15.53 -7.70 29.30
N SER A 749 14.93 -8.64 28.56
CA SER A 749 13.53 -8.53 28.16
C SER A 749 12.59 -8.76 29.35
N TYR A 750 11.30 -8.43 29.20
CA TYR A 750 10.26 -8.76 30.18
C TYR A 750 10.28 -10.24 30.55
N ALA A 751 10.42 -11.14 29.56
CA ALA A 751 10.46 -12.58 29.80
C ALA A 751 11.67 -13.03 30.63
N GLU A 752 12.82 -12.38 30.44
CA GLU A 752 14.07 -12.74 31.10
C GLU A 752 14.19 -12.20 32.53
N ILE A 753 13.68 -10.98 32.76
CA ILE A 753 13.69 -10.38 34.10
C ILE A 753 12.65 -11.03 35.02
N THR A 754 11.52 -11.50 34.47
CA THR A 754 10.40 -12.09 35.22
C THR A 754 10.82 -13.15 36.25
N PRO A 755 11.53 -14.25 35.89
CA PRO A 755 11.89 -15.28 36.86
C PRO A 755 12.84 -14.74 37.95
N TRP A 756 13.75 -13.83 37.61
CA TRP A 756 14.66 -13.23 38.58
C TRP A 756 13.92 -12.32 39.56
N LEU A 757 12.96 -11.54 39.05
CA LEU A 757 12.14 -10.65 39.85
C LEU A 757 11.25 -11.44 40.82
N ILE A 758 10.58 -12.48 40.34
CA ILE A 758 9.75 -13.36 41.19
C ILE A 758 10.59 -13.97 42.32
N GLU A 759 11.73 -14.59 41.98
CA GLU A 759 12.62 -15.19 42.99
C GLU A 759 13.07 -14.15 44.01
N TYR A 760 13.43 -12.96 43.54
CA TYR A 760 13.93 -11.88 44.40
C TYR A 760 12.86 -11.36 45.35
N VAL A 761 11.69 -10.99 44.82
CA VAL A 761 10.59 -10.39 45.59
C VAL A 761 10.05 -11.37 46.62
N GLN A 762 9.88 -12.65 46.26
CA GLN A 762 9.47 -13.68 47.20
C GLN A 762 10.51 -13.91 48.30
N ARG A 763 11.81 -13.94 47.95
CA ARG A 763 12.88 -14.07 48.94
C ARG A 763 12.93 -12.90 49.92
N MET A 764 12.63 -11.70 49.44
CA MET A 764 12.58 -10.47 50.24
C MET A 764 11.28 -10.29 51.03
N GLY A 765 10.25 -11.10 50.76
CA GLY A 765 8.96 -11.02 51.46
C GLY A 765 8.10 -9.81 51.09
N PHE A 766 8.38 -9.15 49.96
CA PHE A 766 7.52 -8.07 49.46
C PHE A 766 6.23 -8.63 48.87
N THR A 767 5.14 -7.88 49.04
CA THR A 767 3.81 -8.28 48.53
C THR A 767 3.49 -7.71 47.15
N HIS A 768 4.06 -6.53 46.83
CA HIS A 768 3.83 -5.82 45.59
C HIS A 768 5.16 -5.33 45.02
N VAL A 769 5.21 -5.23 43.70
CA VAL A 769 6.21 -4.43 42.99
C VAL A 769 5.56 -3.14 42.49
N GLU A 770 6.25 -2.02 42.64
CA GLU A 770 5.87 -0.76 41.99
C GLU A 770 6.86 -0.51 40.86
N LEU A 771 6.36 -0.52 39.63
CA LEU A 771 7.14 -0.28 38.45
C LEU A 771 7.11 1.22 38.15
N MET A 772 8.30 1.84 38.09
CA MET A 772 8.46 3.15 37.45
C MET A 772 7.88 3.13 36.03
N PRO A 773 7.50 4.28 35.42
CA PRO A 773 6.61 4.28 34.26
C PRO A 773 7.11 3.41 33.11
N VAL A 774 6.27 2.44 32.72
CA VAL A 774 6.55 1.51 31.62
C VAL A 774 5.82 1.88 30.33
N MET A 775 5.04 2.97 30.31
CA MET A 775 4.50 3.53 29.08
C MET A 775 5.62 3.91 28.12
N GLU A 776 5.35 3.91 26.81
CA GLU A 776 6.36 4.32 25.84
C GLU A 776 6.76 5.80 26.05
N HIS A 777 8.06 6.03 26.04
CA HIS A 777 8.70 7.31 26.29
C HIS A 777 9.96 7.44 25.43
N PRO A 778 10.27 8.61 24.86
CA PRO A 778 11.35 8.74 23.89
C PRO A 778 12.74 8.72 24.55
N PHE A 779 12.85 9.25 25.77
CA PHE A 779 14.13 9.45 26.45
C PHE A 779 14.24 8.65 27.75
N GLY A 780 15.17 7.70 27.81
CA GLY A 780 15.38 6.85 29.00
C GLY A 780 15.83 7.62 30.25
N GLY A 781 16.49 8.78 30.10
CA GLY A 781 16.88 9.62 31.22
C GLY A 781 15.73 10.38 31.89
N SER A 782 14.52 10.32 31.33
CA SER A 782 13.29 10.72 32.03
C SER A 782 12.79 9.68 33.03
N TRP A 783 13.42 8.49 33.04
CA TRP A 783 13.04 7.31 33.83
C TRP A 783 11.63 6.78 33.54
N GLY A 784 11.01 7.26 32.46
CA GLY A 784 9.65 6.95 32.05
C GLY A 784 8.65 8.10 32.23
N TYR A 785 9.00 9.15 32.98
CA TYR A 785 8.06 10.23 33.32
C TYR A 785 7.73 11.19 32.16
N HIS A 786 8.45 11.12 31.04
CA HIS A 786 8.12 11.87 29.82
C HIS A 786 7.43 10.96 28.81
N VAL A 787 6.17 10.60 29.08
CA VAL A 787 5.39 9.64 28.29
C VAL A 787 4.92 10.22 26.95
N THR A 788 5.06 9.46 25.87
CA THR A 788 4.47 9.78 24.56
C THR A 788 3.49 8.72 24.06
N GLY A 789 3.56 7.47 24.55
CA GLY A 789 2.63 6.39 24.22
C GLY A 789 1.89 5.85 25.44
N TYR A 790 0.69 6.37 25.71
CA TYR A 790 -0.09 6.11 26.93
C TYR A 790 -0.77 4.73 27.01
N PHE A 791 -0.82 4.01 25.88
CA PHE A 791 -1.48 2.70 25.75
C PHE A 791 -0.52 1.57 25.37
N ALA A 792 0.76 1.88 25.19
CA ALA A 792 1.79 0.93 24.80
C ALA A 792 2.84 0.78 25.92
N PRO A 793 3.16 -0.45 26.37
CA PRO A 793 4.39 -0.67 27.14
C PRO A 793 5.62 -0.39 26.27
N THR A 794 6.68 0.14 26.88
CA THR A 794 7.92 0.51 26.22
C THR A 794 8.55 -0.69 25.50
N THR A 795 8.85 -0.52 24.22
CA THR A 795 9.43 -1.59 23.38
C THR A 795 10.87 -1.95 23.79
N ARG A 796 11.51 -1.14 24.65
CA ARG A 796 12.87 -1.39 25.20
C ARG A 796 13.05 -2.77 25.80
N TYR A 797 12.01 -3.35 26.40
CA TYR A 797 12.09 -4.64 27.09
C TYR A 797 11.34 -5.76 26.37
N GLY A 798 10.75 -5.49 25.21
CA GLY A 798 10.01 -6.48 24.43
C GLY A 798 8.62 -6.03 24.02
N THR A 799 7.77 -6.99 23.69
CA THR A 799 6.42 -6.76 23.16
C THR A 799 5.38 -6.56 24.26
N PRO A 800 4.21 -5.96 23.95
CA PRO A 800 3.09 -5.91 24.89
C PRO A 800 2.67 -7.28 25.44
N ALA A 801 2.73 -8.33 24.62
CA ALA A 801 2.42 -9.70 25.04
C ALA A 801 3.42 -10.25 26.08
N GLU A 802 4.69 -9.86 26.00
CA GLU A 802 5.72 -10.23 26.99
C GLU A 802 5.52 -9.46 28.31
N PHE A 803 5.13 -8.17 28.26
CA PHE A 803 4.76 -7.43 29.46
C PHE A 803 3.55 -8.05 30.17
N ALA A 804 2.49 -8.37 29.43
CA ALA A 804 1.33 -9.09 29.97
C ALA A 804 1.72 -10.45 30.59
N SER A 805 2.68 -11.17 29.98
CA SER A 805 3.21 -12.43 30.53
C SER A 805 3.93 -12.25 31.87
N MET A 806 4.66 -11.14 32.03
CA MET A 806 5.34 -10.81 33.28
C MET A 806 4.33 -10.57 34.40
N VAL A 807 3.28 -9.78 34.13
CA VAL A 807 2.20 -9.51 35.11
C VAL A 807 1.49 -10.81 35.51
N ASP A 808 1.06 -11.60 34.53
CA ASP A 808 0.43 -12.92 34.74
C ASP A 808 1.32 -13.84 35.60
N ALA A 809 2.64 -13.85 35.37
CA ALA A 809 3.58 -14.64 36.14
C ALA A 809 3.78 -14.11 37.58
N LEU A 810 3.81 -12.79 37.79
CA LEU A 810 3.87 -12.17 39.11
C LEU A 810 2.62 -12.49 39.94
N HIS A 811 1.43 -12.42 39.33
CA HIS A 811 0.17 -12.79 39.98
C HIS A 811 0.13 -14.26 40.39
N ARG A 812 0.56 -15.18 39.52
CA ARG A 812 0.69 -16.61 39.87
C ARG A 812 1.70 -16.85 41.00
N ALA A 813 2.69 -15.97 41.14
CA ALA A 813 3.66 -15.99 42.23
C ALA A 813 3.14 -15.30 43.52
N GLY A 814 1.93 -14.75 43.49
CA GLY A 814 1.31 -14.07 44.63
C GLY A 814 1.83 -12.64 44.86
N ILE A 815 2.36 -11.99 43.82
CA ILE A 815 2.92 -10.64 43.88
C ILE A 815 2.01 -9.70 43.09
N GLY A 816 1.57 -8.61 43.71
CA GLY A 816 0.79 -7.58 43.03
C GLY A 816 1.65 -6.60 42.26
N VAL A 817 1.09 -5.97 41.22
CA VAL A 817 1.78 -5.03 40.35
C VAL A 817 1.14 -3.65 40.43
N ILE A 818 1.89 -2.69 40.94
CA ILE A 818 1.56 -1.26 40.92
C ILE A 818 2.39 -0.61 39.83
N LEU A 819 1.81 0.39 39.16
CA LEU A 819 2.45 1.07 38.05
C LEU A 819 2.38 2.58 38.23
N ASP A 820 3.52 3.24 38.07
CA ASP A 820 3.59 4.69 38.00
C ASP A 820 2.94 5.18 36.71
N TRP A 821 1.86 5.93 36.85
CA TRP A 821 1.08 6.48 35.76
C TRP A 821 1.14 8.01 35.79
N VAL A 822 1.32 8.62 34.61
CA VAL A 822 1.75 10.03 34.48
C VAL A 822 0.68 10.89 33.79
N PRO A 823 -0.42 11.26 34.47
CA PRO A 823 -1.47 12.12 33.93
C PRO A 823 -1.22 13.61 34.16
N ALA A 824 -0.13 13.98 34.83
CA ALA A 824 0.17 15.36 35.19
C ALA A 824 0.65 16.17 33.98
N HIS A 825 1.50 15.58 33.15
CA HIS A 825 2.15 16.26 32.04
C HIS A 825 2.61 15.28 30.95
N PHE A 826 3.08 15.82 29.83
CA PHE A 826 3.71 15.09 28.73
C PHE A 826 4.81 15.96 28.08
N PRO A 827 5.82 15.40 27.39
CA PRO A 827 6.92 16.19 26.83
C PRO A 827 6.50 16.96 25.57
N ASP A 828 7.33 17.91 25.13
CA ASP A 828 7.08 18.72 23.93
C ASP A 828 7.63 18.12 22.62
N ASP A 829 7.97 16.83 22.64
CA ASP A 829 8.35 16.05 21.47
C ASP A 829 7.34 16.20 20.32
N GLU A 830 7.83 16.60 19.14
CA GLU A 830 6.99 16.89 17.97
C GLU A 830 6.14 15.69 17.53
N HIS A 831 6.64 14.46 17.69
CA HIS A 831 5.91 13.25 17.32
C HIS A 831 4.77 12.90 18.31
N GLY A 832 4.83 13.43 19.54
CA GLY A 832 3.86 13.15 20.61
C GLY A 832 2.64 14.08 20.58
N LEU A 833 2.04 14.28 21.76
CA LEU A 833 0.75 14.97 21.93
C LEU A 833 0.81 16.50 21.80
N ALA A 834 2.01 17.11 21.86
CA ALA A 834 2.16 18.57 21.85
C ALA A 834 1.70 19.17 20.52
N ASP A 835 0.85 20.20 20.57
CA ASP A 835 0.31 20.86 19.39
C ASP A 835 -0.24 19.85 18.34
N PHE A 836 -0.93 18.79 18.82
CA PHE A 836 -1.21 17.56 18.05
C PHE A 836 -1.77 17.80 16.65
N ASP A 837 -2.76 18.69 16.51
CA ASP A 837 -3.38 19.04 15.22
C ASP A 837 -2.98 20.43 14.69
N GLY A 838 -1.84 20.94 15.16
CA GLY A 838 -1.23 22.22 14.76
C GLY A 838 -1.47 23.38 15.72
N GLN A 839 -2.12 23.12 16.85
CA GLN A 839 -2.30 24.04 17.98
C GLN A 839 -2.58 23.24 19.26
N ALA A 840 -2.60 23.91 20.41
CA ALA A 840 -2.92 23.29 21.70
C ALA A 840 -4.22 22.48 21.65
N LEU A 841 -4.12 21.18 21.92
CA LEU A 841 -5.23 20.23 21.84
C LEU A 841 -5.37 19.42 23.12
N PHE A 842 -4.29 18.73 23.51
CA PHE A 842 -4.20 17.95 24.74
C PHE A 842 -3.78 18.82 25.93
N GLU A 843 -3.00 19.87 25.67
CA GLU A 843 -2.55 20.85 26.64
C GLU A 843 -3.45 22.08 26.73
N TYR A 844 -3.38 22.80 27.85
CA TYR A 844 -4.06 24.09 27.96
C TYR A 844 -3.51 25.10 26.93
N PRO A 845 -4.37 25.90 26.27
CA PRO A 845 -3.94 26.88 25.29
C PRO A 845 -3.22 28.09 25.90
N ASP A 846 -3.47 28.43 27.18
CA ASP A 846 -2.72 29.47 27.89
C ASP A 846 -1.39 28.88 28.40
N PRO A 847 -0.22 29.36 27.95
CA PRO A 847 1.07 28.83 28.38
C PRO A 847 1.34 28.93 29.88
N ARG A 848 0.68 29.86 30.58
CA ARG A 848 0.77 30.00 32.04
C ARG A 848 0.13 28.83 32.79
N GLU A 849 -0.72 28.06 32.11
CA GLU A 849 -1.38 26.88 32.65
C GLU A 849 -0.84 25.61 31.97
N GLY A 850 -0.64 25.66 30.65
CA GLY A 850 -0.30 24.54 29.79
C GLY A 850 1.16 24.11 29.77
N ARG A 851 2.02 24.69 30.62
CA ARG A 851 3.45 24.32 30.71
C ARG A 851 3.96 24.29 32.14
N HIS A 852 4.79 23.30 32.46
CA HIS A 852 5.61 23.32 33.68
C HIS A 852 6.94 24.04 33.39
N PRO A 853 7.20 25.21 34.02
CA PRO A 853 8.39 26.01 33.72
C PRO A 853 9.72 25.28 34.02
N GLU A 854 9.77 24.53 35.12
CA GLU A 854 10.98 23.86 35.57
C GLU A 854 11.27 22.57 34.79
N TRP A 855 10.24 21.87 34.32
CA TRP A 855 10.36 20.58 33.63
C TRP A 855 10.41 20.71 32.11
N GLY A 856 9.98 21.86 31.56
CA GLY A 856 9.86 22.07 30.12
C GLY A 856 8.72 21.28 29.46
N SER A 857 7.90 20.57 30.23
CA SER A 857 6.80 19.73 29.75
C SER A 857 5.48 20.51 29.57
N ARG A 858 4.53 19.88 28.87
CA ARG A 858 3.16 20.36 28.63
C ARG A 858 2.20 19.80 29.68
N VAL A 859 1.24 20.60 30.12
CA VAL A 859 0.22 20.23 31.12
C VAL A 859 -1.09 19.92 30.42
N PHE A 860 -1.71 18.77 30.74
CA PHE A 860 -2.99 18.37 30.15
C PHE A 860 -4.13 19.35 30.48
N ASP A 861 -4.97 19.64 29.50
CA ASP A 861 -6.22 20.39 29.69
C ASP A 861 -7.31 19.50 30.30
N TRP A 862 -7.30 19.35 31.62
CA TRP A 862 -8.34 18.62 32.36
C TRP A 862 -9.72 19.28 32.25
N GLY A 863 -9.82 20.54 31.83
CA GLY A 863 -11.09 21.21 31.55
C GLY A 863 -11.78 20.64 30.32
N ARG A 864 -11.00 20.11 29.37
CA ARG A 864 -11.49 19.54 28.12
C ARG A 864 -12.03 18.11 28.31
N PRO A 865 -13.32 17.84 27.99
CA PRO A 865 -13.93 16.53 28.18
C PRO A 865 -13.19 15.39 27.46
N GLU A 866 -12.79 15.60 26.21
CA GLU A 866 -12.12 14.59 25.39
C GLU A 866 -10.74 14.19 25.96
N VAL A 867 -10.01 15.14 26.56
CA VAL A 867 -8.73 14.89 27.24
C VAL A 867 -8.94 14.10 28.53
N ARG A 868 -9.98 14.41 29.32
CA ARG A 868 -10.34 13.59 30.48
C ARG A 868 -10.70 12.17 30.08
N ALA A 869 -11.49 11.98 29.02
CA ALA A 869 -11.83 10.65 28.53
C ALA A 869 -10.59 9.88 28.05
N PHE A 870 -9.65 10.54 27.38
CA PHE A 870 -8.36 9.93 27.00
C PHE A 870 -7.59 9.41 28.22
N LEU A 871 -7.43 10.24 29.26
CA LEU A 871 -6.69 9.86 30.47
C LEU A 871 -7.41 8.78 31.27
N VAL A 872 -8.73 8.89 31.47
CA VAL A 872 -9.54 7.86 32.14
C VAL A 872 -9.44 6.52 31.38
N SER A 873 -9.52 6.56 30.05
CA SER A 873 -9.35 5.37 29.22
C SER A 873 -7.95 4.79 29.32
N SER A 874 -6.89 5.60 29.43
CA SER A 874 -5.51 5.13 29.63
C SER A 874 -5.36 4.43 30.98
N ALA A 875 -5.83 5.01 32.08
CA ALA A 875 -5.77 4.37 33.39
C ALA A 875 -6.48 3.01 33.40
N ARG A 876 -7.70 2.95 32.86
CA ARG A 876 -8.46 1.69 32.74
C ARG A 876 -7.78 0.68 31.84
N TRP A 877 -7.14 1.11 30.76
CA TRP A 877 -6.43 0.21 29.85
C TRP A 877 -5.39 -0.64 30.59
N TRP A 878 -4.59 -0.03 31.45
CA TRP A 878 -3.59 -0.74 32.25
C TRP A 878 -4.22 -1.71 33.26
N ILE A 879 -5.27 -1.27 33.98
CA ILE A 879 -5.92 -2.10 35.00
C ILE A 879 -6.72 -3.26 34.38
N GLU A 880 -7.47 -3.00 33.31
CA GLU A 880 -8.40 -3.97 32.72
C GLU A 880 -7.75 -4.89 31.70
N ARG A 881 -6.83 -4.37 30.86
CA ARG A 881 -6.23 -5.16 29.78
C ARG A 881 -4.91 -5.79 30.20
N PHE A 882 -4.11 -5.10 31.02
CA PHE A 882 -2.86 -5.63 31.55
C PHE A 882 -2.96 -6.17 32.98
N HIS A 883 -4.17 -6.20 33.57
CA HIS A 883 -4.44 -6.71 34.92
C HIS A 883 -3.67 -5.99 36.04
N ILE A 884 -3.17 -4.76 35.81
CA ILE A 884 -2.44 -4.00 36.83
C ILE A 884 -3.30 -3.82 38.08
N ASP A 885 -2.72 -4.04 39.27
CA ASP A 885 -3.44 -4.05 40.55
C ASP A 885 -3.63 -2.66 41.14
N GLY A 886 -2.76 -1.72 40.79
CA GLY A 886 -2.89 -0.34 41.21
C GLY A 886 -2.07 0.64 40.39
N LEU A 887 -2.45 1.90 40.45
CA LEU A 887 -1.74 3.01 39.80
C LEU A 887 -1.21 3.97 40.85
N ARG A 888 0.04 4.39 40.74
CA ARG A 888 0.58 5.52 41.51
C ARG A 888 0.67 6.75 40.62
N VAL A 889 0.04 7.83 41.05
CA VAL A 889 0.03 9.12 40.36
C VAL A 889 1.10 10.01 40.96
N ASP A 890 2.13 10.29 40.14
CA ASP A 890 3.21 11.21 40.46
C ASP A 890 2.76 12.66 40.44
N ALA A 891 3.37 13.47 41.29
CA ALA A 891 3.26 14.91 41.37
C ALA A 891 1.83 15.43 41.32
N VAL A 892 0.91 14.86 42.11
CA VAL A 892 -0.49 15.30 42.18
C VAL A 892 -0.59 16.79 42.55
N ALA A 893 0.33 17.30 43.37
CA ALA A 893 0.44 18.73 43.68
C ALA A 893 0.60 19.59 42.41
N SER A 894 1.35 19.12 41.41
CA SER A 894 1.52 19.82 40.13
C SER A 894 0.21 19.98 39.34
N MET A 895 -0.72 19.05 39.55
CA MET A 895 -2.06 19.09 38.96
C MET A 895 -2.98 20.02 39.74
N LEU A 896 -2.97 19.92 41.08
CA LEU A 896 -3.93 20.57 41.98
C LEU A 896 -3.76 22.09 42.10
N TYR A 897 -2.59 22.65 41.76
CA TYR A 897 -2.31 24.08 41.92
C TYR A 897 -1.96 24.77 40.61
N ARG A 898 -2.71 25.84 40.30
CA ARG A 898 -2.45 26.72 39.15
C ARG A 898 -1.14 27.49 39.28
N ASN A 899 -0.63 27.70 40.49
CA ASN A 899 0.64 28.38 40.76
C ASN A 899 1.83 27.43 41.01
N TYR A 900 1.69 26.12 40.77
CA TYR A 900 2.79 25.17 40.98
C TYR A 900 4.01 25.53 40.12
N GLY A 901 5.17 25.75 40.78
CA GLY A 901 6.43 26.11 40.11
C GLY A 901 6.40 27.46 39.37
N ARG A 902 5.51 28.40 39.75
CA ARG A 902 5.31 29.69 39.06
C ARG A 902 5.40 30.87 40.02
N ASN A 903 6.00 31.98 39.57
CA ASN A 903 6.06 33.21 40.37
C ASN A 903 4.76 34.02 40.29
N ASP A 904 4.60 34.99 41.19
CA ASP A 904 3.48 35.94 41.14
C ASP A 904 3.44 36.69 39.80
N GLY A 905 2.26 36.68 39.17
CA GLY A 905 2.04 37.25 37.83
C GLY A 905 2.27 36.28 36.67
N GLU A 906 2.80 35.08 36.92
CA GLU A 906 3.05 34.04 35.91
C GLU A 906 1.97 32.95 35.87
N TRP A 907 0.92 33.07 36.69
CA TRP A 907 -0.22 32.14 36.76
C TRP A 907 -1.56 32.88 36.79
N VAL A 908 -2.65 32.15 36.55
CA VAL A 908 -4.03 32.68 36.55
C VAL A 908 -4.85 31.98 37.63
N ALA A 909 -5.55 32.76 38.46
CA ALA A 909 -6.41 32.23 39.51
C ALA A 909 -7.67 31.53 38.96
N ASN A 910 -8.22 30.62 39.75
CA ASN A 910 -9.48 29.96 39.40
C ASN A 910 -10.67 30.94 39.44
N ARG A 911 -11.85 30.47 39.03
CA ARG A 911 -13.08 31.27 38.99
C ARG A 911 -13.52 31.89 40.33
N TYR A 912 -12.96 31.44 41.45
CA TYR A 912 -13.21 31.98 42.79
C TYR A 912 -12.04 32.82 43.35
N GLY A 913 -10.98 33.03 42.56
CA GLY A 913 -9.80 33.80 42.96
C GLY A 913 -8.74 33.00 43.73
N GLY A 914 -8.89 31.68 43.86
CA GLY A 914 -7.94 30.80 44.52
C GLY A 914 -6.87 30.21 43.60
N THR A 915 -5.91 29.48 44.19
CA THR A 915 -4.81 28.80 43.49
C THR A 915 -5.20 27.40 43.03
N GLU A 916 -6.30 26.85 43.52
CA GLU A 916 -6.74 25.49 43.23
C GLU A 916 -7.12 25.32 41.76
N ASN A 917 -6.62 24.26 41.14
CA ASN A 917 -7.00 23.87 39.79
C ASN A 917 -8.27 23.00 39.85
N LEU A 918 -9.44 23.64 39.72
CA LEU A 918 -10.73 22.97 39.87
C LEU A 918 -10.95 21.89 38.81
N GLU A 919 -10.45 22.12 37.60
CA GLU A 919 -10.53 21.18 36.49
C GLU A 919 -9.74 19.88 36.78
N ALA A 920 -8.53 20.01 37.36
CA ALA A 920 -7.73 18.87 37.80
C ALA A 920 -8.38 18.13 38.98
N VAL A 921 -8.94 18.85 39.95
CA VAL A 921 -9.67 18.25 41.09
C VAL A 921 -10.86 17.43 40.61
N ASP A 922 -11.66 17.97 39.68
CA ASP A 922 -12.81 17.27 39.10
C ASP A 922 -12.37 16.04 38.29
N PHE A 923 -11.28 16.14 37.52
CA PHE A 923 -10.69 15.02 36.81
C PHE A 923 -10.22 13.90 37.76
N VAL A 924 -9.47 14.22 38.82
CA VAL A 924 -8.97 13.23 39.78
C VAL A 924 -10.13 12.50 40.46
N ARG A 925 -11.18 13.24 40.87
CA ARG A 925 -12.39 12.62 41.44
C ARG A 925 -13.12 11.73 40.43
N GLN A 926 -13.19 12.15 39.17
CA GLN A 926 -13.78 11.34 38.11
C GLN A 926 -12.97 10.04 37.90
N LEU A 927 -11.65 10.15 37.83
CA LEU A 927 -10.73 9.03 37.64
C LEU A 927 -10.86 7.99 38.76
N THR A 928 -10.75 8.41 40.01
CA THR A 928 -10.82 7.49 41.16
C THR A 928 -12.19 6.84 41.26
N HIS A 929 -13.27 7.61 41.05
CA HIS A 929 -14.62 7.07 40.97
C HIS A 929 -14.78 6.01 39.89
N GLU A 930 -14.30 6.28 38.67
CA GLU A 930 -14.42 5.35 37.55
C GLU A 930 -13.62 4.07 37.79
N ILE A 931 -12.37 4.17 38.27
CA ILE A 931 -11.53 3.00 38.60
C ILE A 931 -12.22 2.13 39.64
N HIS A 932 -12.67 2.72 40.75
CA HIS A 932 -13.35 1.98 41.82
C HIS A 932 -14.67 1.35 41.37
N HIS A 933 -15.37 1.99 40.43
CA HIS A 933 -16.61 1.48 39.87
C HIS A 933 -16.39 0.33 38.87
N SER A 934 -15.47 0.50 37.92
CA SER A 934 -15.28 -0.44 36.81
C SER A 934 -14.38 -1.62 37.17
N THR A 935 -13.46 -1.42 38.12
CA THR A 935 -12.43 -2.40 38.49
C THR A 935 -12.30 -2.58 40.00
N PRO A 936 -13.32 -3.15 40.67
CA PRO A 936 -13.31 -3.34 42.12
C PRO A 936 -12.02 -4.01 42.62
N GLY A 937 -11.45 -3.46 43.68
CA GLY A 937 -10.24 -3.95 44.31
C GLY A 937 -8.93 -3.53 43.66
N ALA A 938 -8.94 -2.75 42.56
CA ALA A 938 -7.75 -1.99 42.16
C ALA A 938 -7.56 -0.77 43.06
N ILE A 939 -6.31 -0.36 43.31
CA ILE A 939 -5.98 0.79 44.17
C ILE A 939 -5.37 1.94 43.38
N VAL A 940 -5.58 3.17 43.86
CA VAL A 940 -4.91 4.37 43.31
C VAL A 940 -4.15 5.09 44.43
N ILE A 941 -2.86 5.35 44.21
CA ILE A 941 -1.93 5.92 45.18
C ILE A 941 -1.53 7.32 44.71
N ALA A 942 -1.56 8.30 45.61
CA ALA A 942 -1.14 9.67 45.31
C ALA A 942 0.22 10.00 45.92
N GLU A 943 1.07 10.67 45.15
CA GLU A 943 2.14 11.51 45.69
C GLU A 943 1.70 12.97 45.66
N GLU A 944 1.44 13.54 46.84
CA GLU A 944 0.94 14.90 47.00
C GLU A 944 1.72 15.59 48.14
N SER A 945 2.38 16.72 47.82
CA SER A 945 3.44 17.32 48.63
C SER A 945 3.08 18.65 49.32
N THR A 946 1.83 19.12 49.25
CA THR A 946 1.39 20.45 49.75
C THR A 946 0.37 20.40 50.89
N ALA A 947 0.19 19.24 51.51
CA ALA A 947 -0.77 19.01 52.59
C ALA A 947 -2.25 19.26 52.18
N TRP A 948 -2.61 18.94 50.93
CA TRP A 948 -4.01 18.98 50.50
C TRP A 948 -4.87 18.08 51.39
N PRO A 949 -6.04 18.54 51.89
CA PRO A 949 -6.87 17.76 52.79
C PRO A 949 -7.74 16.73 52.06
N GLY A 950 -7.91 15.55 52.64
CA GLY A 950 -8.86 14.55 52.16
C GLY A 950 -8.41 13.90 50.85
N VAL A 951 -7.10 13.71 50.66
CA VAL A 951 -6.55 13.02 49.48
C VAL A 951 -7.10 11.60 49.41
N THR A 952 -7.14 10.91 50.55
CA THR A 952 -7.65 9.53 50.67
C THR A 952 -9.10 9.47 51.19
N ALA A 953 -9.78 10.60 51.35
CA ALA A 953 -11.20 10.62 51.65
C ALA A 953 -12.02 10.29 50.40
N SER A 954 -13.22 9.72 50.58
CA SER A 954 -14.07 9.35 49.45
C SER A 954 -14.53 10.57 48.67
N THR A 955 -14.76 10.42 47.36
CA THR A 955 -15.29 11.51 46.52
C THR A 955 -16.68 11.98 46.99
N ALA A 956 -17.48 11.08 47.58
CA ALA A 956 -18.78 11.40 48.18
C ALA A 956 -18.69 12.31 49.41
N GLU A 957 -17.58 12.27 50.15
CA GLU A 957 -17.29 13.13 51.31
C GLU A 957 -16.54 14.41 50.92
N GLY A 958 -16.31 14.62 49.62
CA GLY A 958 -15.56 15.77 49.11
C GLY A 958 -14.05 15.55 49.04
N GLY A 959 -13.55 14.33 49.23
CA GLY A 959 -12.14 13.97 49.02
C GLY A 959 -11.76 13.82 47.54
N LEU A 960 -10.50 13.43 47.30
CA LEU A 960 -9.99 13.11 45.96
C LEU A 960 -10.21 11.64 45.56
N GLY A 961 -10.50 10.77 46.53
CA GLY A 961 -10.83 9.36 46.29
C GLY A 961 -9.64 8.43 46.14
N PHE A 962 -8.40 8.85 46.43
CA PHE A 962 -7.27 7.93 46.43
C PHE A 962 -7.38 6.89 47.56
N ASP A 963 -6.78 5.73 47.36
CA ASP A 963 -6.74 4.68 48.37
C ASP A 963 -5.62 4.94 49.39
N LEU A 964 -4.47 5.43 48.91
CA LEU A 964 -3.29 5.74 49.71
C LEU A 964 -2.62 7.05 49.27
N LYS A 965 -1.87 7.67 50.19
CA LYS A 965 -1.04 8.86 49.95
C LYS A 965 0.39 8.61 50.44
N TRP A 966 1.40 9.02 49.68
CA TRP A 966 2.78 9.04 50.18
C TRP A 966 2.97 10.04 51.34
N ASP A 967 3.53 9.58 52.45
CA ASP A 967 3.86 10.39 53.64
C ASP A 967 5.25 11.04 53.49
N LEU A 968 5.32 12.07 52.65
CA LEU A 968 6.57 12.79 52.39
C LEU A 968 7.09 13.53 53.64
N GLY A 969 6.19 13.92 54.55
CA GLY A 969 6.56 14.50 55.85
C GLY A 969 7.36 13.52 56.70
N TRP A 970 6.85 12.30 56.87
CA TRP A 970 7.57 11.23 57.57
C TRP A 970 8.92 10.93 56.93
N MET A 971 8.95 10.84 55.60
CA MET A 971 10.18 10.55 54.86
C MET A 971 11.25 11.62 55.15
N HIS A 972 10.91 12.90 55.01
CA HIS A 972 11.84 14.00 55.28
C HIS A 972 12.29 14.03 56.74
N ASP A 973 11.34 13.98 57.69
CA ASP A 973 11.62 14.04 59.11
C ASP A 973 12.58 12.90 59.54
N MET A 974 12.32 11.68 59.09
CA MET A 974 13.13 10.51 59.46
C MET A 974 14.52 10.52 58.83
N LEU A 975 14.64 10.90 57.55
CA LEU A 975 15.93 11.00 56.88
C LEU A 975 16.79 12.10 57.49
N GLU A 976 16.21 13.27 57.79
CA GLU A 976 16.93 14.37 58.42
C GLU A 976 17.33 14.01 59.87
N TYR A 977 16.43 13.38 60.64
CA TYR A 977 16.71 12.96 62.01
C TYR A 977 17.88 11.98 62.09
N LEU A 978 17.93 10.99 61.19
CA LEU A 978 18.99 9.98 61.18
C LEU A 978 20.30 10.46 60.54
N ALA A 979 20.25 11.48 59.68
CA ALA A 979 21.44 12.14 59.11
C ALA A 979 22.22 12.97 60.14
N ARG A 980 21.56 13.42 61.21
CA ARG A 980 22.22 14.14 62.31
C ARG A 980 23.06 13.19 63.16
N ASP A 981 24.21 13.69 63.61
CA ASP A 981 25.03 13.00 64.62
C ASP A 981 24.13 12.61 65.82
N PRO A 982 24.21 11.37 66.33
CA PRO A 982 23.42 10.92 67.45
C PRO A 982 23.39 11.87 68.65
N VAL A 983 24.47 12.62 68.93
CA VAL A 983 24.49 13.57 70.05
C VAL A 983 23.56 14.77 69.86
N HIS A 984 23.21 15.13 68.62
CA HIS A 984 22.35 16.27 68.30
C HIS A 984 20.86 15.89 68.21
N ARG A 985 20.53 14.61 68.06
CA ARG A 985 19.15 14.14 67.88
C ARG A 985 18.21 14.53 69.02
N SER A 986 18.73 14.65 70.25
CA SER A 986 17.93 15.07 71.42
C SER A 986 17.34 16.48 71.29
N TRP A 987 17.87 17.33 70.41
CA TRP A 987 17.34 18.67 70.11
C TRP A 987 16.29 18.67 69.00
N HIS A 988 16.11 17.54 68.31
CA HIS A 988 15.24 17.35 67.15
C HIS A 988 14.30 16.16 67.37
N GLN A 989 13.90 15.91 68.63
CA GLN A 989 13.04 14.77 68.98
C GLN A 989 11.63 14.92 68.39
N ASP A 990 11.25 16.14 68.03
CA ASP A 990 10.05 16.48 67.28
C ASP A 990 10.04 15.83 65.89
N ASP A 991 11.14 15.81 65.13
CA ASP A 991 11.21 15.11 63.83
C ASP A 991 10.77 13.64 63.96
N LEU A 992 11.16 12.95 65.05
CA LEU A 992 10.74 11.56 65.29
C LEU A 992 9.26 11.42 65.72
N THR A 993 8.67 12.44 66.33
CA THR A 993 7.37 12.33 67.03
C THR A 993 6.24 13.13 66.39
N PHE A 994 6.53 14.09 65.53
CA PHE A 994 5.58 15.01 64.92
C PHE A 994 4.50 14.27 64.13
N ARG A 995 4.89 13.21 63.42
CA ARG A 995 3.96 12.33 62.69
C ARG A 995 2.78 11.85 63.52
N ALA A 996 2.93 11.64 64.83
CA ALA A 996 1.84 11.20 65.69
C ALA A 996 0.63 12.16 65.69
N MET A 997 0.83 13.42 65.29
CA MET A 997 -0.22 14.44 65.15
C MET A 997 -1.13 14.21 63.94
N TYR A 998 -0.61 13.65 62.84
CA TYR A 998 -1.35 13.54 61.58
C TYR A 998 -1.39 12.13 61.00
N ALA A 999 -0.73 11.13 61.59
CA ALA A 999 -0.65 9.75 61.07
C ALA A 999 -2.00 9.08 60.74
N SER A 1000 -3.11 9.59 61.28
CA SER A 1000 -4.48 9.10 61.05
C SER A 1000 -5.34 10.01 60.17
N SER A 1001 -4.78 11.10 59.63
CA SER A 1001 -5.50 12.03 58.75
C SER A 1001 -5.71 11.48 57.34
N GLU A 1002 -4.83 10.60 56.90
CA GLU A 1002 -4.87 9.92 55.60
C GLU A 1002 -4.42 8.47 55.77
N ARG A 1003 -4.64 7.63 54.74
CA ARG A 1003 -4.04 6.30 54.66
C ARG A 1003 -2.69 6.40 53.94
N PHE A 1004 -1.61 6.14 54.67
CA PHE A 1004 -0.26 6.49 54.21
C PHE A 1004 0.55 5.31 53.66
N VAL A 1005 1.29 5.56 52.57
CA VAL A 1005 2.54 4.85 52.22
C VAL A 1005 3.70 5.58 52.88
N LEU A 1006 4.70 4.85 53.37
CA LEU A 1006 5.93 5.36 53.97
C LEU A 1006 7.07 5.21 52.96
N PRO A 1007 7.28 6.16 52.03
CA PRO A 1007 8.18 5.98 50.90
C PRO A 1007 9.64 6.23 51.28
N LEU A 1008 10.51 5.31 50.85
CA LEU A 1008 11.93 5.55 50.66
C LEU A 1008 12.23 5.29 49.18
N SER A 1009 11.81 6.23 48.33
CA SER A 1009 11.69 6.07 46.88
C SER A 1009 12.96 6.43 46.10
N HIS A 1010 12.89 6.24 44.77
CA HIS A 1010 13.96 6.57 43.82
C HIS A 1010 14.43 8.03 43.90
N ASP A 1011 13.50 8.99 44.10
CA ASP A 1011 13.80 10.43 44.17
C ASP A 1011 14.72 10.80 45.33
N GLU A 1012 14.78 9.97 46.37
CA GLU A 1012 15.57 10.25 47.56
C GLU A 1012 17.01 9.78 47.46
N VAL A 1013 17.39 9.06 46.38
CA VAL A 1013 18.72 8.47 46.23
C VAL A 1013 19.44 8.90 44.95
N VAL A 1014 19.14 10.11 44.47
CA VAL A 1014 19.67 10.72 43.24
C VAL A 1014 20.00 12.21 43.42
N HIS A 1015 20.52 12.84 42.37
CA HIS A 1015 20.71 14.29 42.26
C HIS A 1015 21.54 14.92 43.40
N GLY A 1016 22.55 14.20 43.91
CA GLY A 1016 23.40 14.69 44.99
C GLY A 1016 22.81 14.50 46.40
N LYS A 1017 21.63 13.86 46.53
CA LYS A 1017 21.01 13.56 47.82
C LYS A 1017 21.70 12.40 48.57
N ALA A 1018 22.67 11.72 47.95
CA ALA A 1018 23.32 10.49 48.42
C ALA A 1018 22.38 9.29 48.56
N SER A 1019 22.94 8.07 48.64
CA SER A 1019 22.17 6.86 48.91
C SER A 1019 21.67 6.80 50.36
N LEU A 1020 20.67 5.95 50.65
CA LEU A 1020 20.10 5.82 51.99
C LEU A 1020 21.15 5.54 53.07
N VAL A 1021 22.13 4.64 52.84
CA VAL A 1021 23.18 4.34 53.82
C VAL A 1021 24.16 5.51 53.97
N SER A 1022 24.42 6.24 52.89
CA SER A 1022 25.36 7.37 52.87
C SER A 1022 24.78 8.62 53.53
N LYS A 1023 23.46 8.75 53.62
CA LYS A 1023 22.77 9.79 54.41
C LYS A 1023 22.94 9.62 55.92
N MET A 1024 23.16 8.39 56.40
CA MET A 1024 23.17 8.09 57.83
C MET A 1024 24.41 8.69 58.52
N ALA A 1025 24.26 9.10 59.79
CA ALA A 1025 25.38 9.60 60.59
C ALA A 1025 26.33 8.48 61.07
N GLY A 1026 27.62 8.84 61.23
CA GLY A 1026 28.65 8.00 61.84
C GLY A 1026 29.58 7.29 60.85
N ASP A 1027 30.37 6.36 61.38
CA ASP A 1027 31.21 5.44 60.59
C ASP A 1027 30.39 4.39 59.81
N ASP A 1028 31.03 3.56 58.97
CA ASP A 1028 30.33 2.55 58.14
C ASP A 1028 29.43 1.60 58.96
N TRP A 1029 29.87 1.20 60.16
CA TRP A 1029 29.06 0.33 61.03
C TRP A 1029 27.84 1.08 61.55
N GLN A 1030 28.04 2.31 62.05
CA GLN A 1030 26.97 3.15 62.58
C GLN A 1030 25.96 3.54 61.49
N ARG A 1031 26.42 3.83 60.27
CA ARG A 1031 25.56 4.12 59.12
C ARG A 1031 24.61 2.97 58.81
N ARG A 1032 25.14 1.75 58.72
CA ARG A 1032 24.33 0.55 58.50
C ARG A 1032 23.43 0.24 59.70
N ALA A 1033 23.85 0.54 60.92
CA ALA A 1033 23.00 0.40 62.11
C ALA A 1033 21.81 1.39 62.09
N ASN A 1034 22.06 2.65 61.73
CA ASN A 1034 21.01 3.66 61.54
C ASN A 1034 20.06 3.29 60.40
N LEU A 1035 20.57 2.75 59.29
CA LEU A 1035 19.71 2.29 58.19
C LEU A 1035 18.82 1.09 58.62
N ARG A 1036 19.34 0.14 59.39
CA ARG A 1036 18.49 -0.92 60.00
C ARG A 1036 17.45 -0.36 60.94
N LEU A 1037 17.81 0.67 61.72
CA LEU A 1037 16.88 1.37 62.61
C LEU A 1037 15.76 2.07 61.81
N LEU A 1038 16.10 2.70 60.69
CA LEU A 1038 15.13 3.31 59.78
C LEU A 1038 14.14 2.27 59.26
N TYR A 1039 14.62 1.15 58.71
CA TYR A 1039 13.73 0.08 58.23
C TYR A 1039 12.90 -0.53 59.35
N GLY A 1040 13.49 -0.78 60.52
CA GLY A 1040 12.75 -1.26 61.68
C GLY A 1040 11.63 -0.30 62.10
N HIS A 1041 11.89 1.00 62.07
CA HIS A 1041 10.89 2.02 62.34
C HIS A 1041 9.81 2.07 61.24
N GLN A 1042 10.20 2.04 59.97
CA GLN A 1042 9.29 2.05 58.81
C GLN A 1042 8.30 0.88 58.88
N PHE A 1043 8.79 -0.36 59.03
CA PHE A 1043 7.94 -1.57 59.03
C PHE A 1043 7.13 -1.77 60.31
N THR A 1044 7.42 -1.03 61.38
CA THR A 1044 6.63 -1.08 62.64
C THR A 1044 5.75 0.15 62.84
N SER A 1045 5.83 1.14 61.95
CA SER A 1045 4.99 2.33 61.96
C SER A 1045 3.68 2.09 61.20
N PRO A 1046 2.54 2.69 61.62
CA PRO A 1046 1.30 2.61 60.85
C PRO A 1046 1.47 3.23 59.46
N GLY A 1047 1.28 2.42 58.42
CA GLY A 1047 1.43 2.80 57.00
C GLY A 1047 2.01 1.65 56.17
N VAL A 1048 1.96 1.78 54.85
CA VAL A 1048 2.50 0.78 53.91
C VAL A 1048 3.99 1.08 53.63
N PRO A 1049 4.95 0.22 53.98
CA PRO A 1049 6.36 0.44 53.66
C PRO A 1049 6.63 0.30 52.16
N LEU A 1050 7.36 1.28 51.60
CA LEU A 1050 7.91 1.24 50.24
C LEU A 1050 9.42 1.42 50.28
N VAL A 1051 10.15 0.54 49.59
CA VAL A 1051 11.62 0.59 49.49
C VAL A 1051 12.02 0.53 48.02
N PHE A 1052 12.80 1.51 47.57
CA PHE A 1052 13.40 1.51 46.25
C PHE A 1052 14.59 0.55 46.15
N MET A 1053 14.69 -0.08 44.99
CA MET A 1053 15.77 -0.99 44.65
C MET A 1053 17.17 -0.41 44.93
N GLY A 1054 18.06 -1.22 45.49
CA GLY A 1054 19.40 -0.82 45.94
C GLY A 1054 19.45 -0.34 47.39
N GLY A 1055 18.33 0.15 47.94
CA GLY A 1055 18.21 0.52 49.35
C GLY A 1055 18.38 -0.68 50.29
N GLU A 1056 17.79 -1.83 49.94
CA GLU A 1056 17.89 -3.10 50.66
C GLU A 1056 19.30 -3.70 50.59
N LEU A 1057 20.11 -3.30 49.61
CA LEU A 1057 21.51 -3.69 49.47
C LEU A 1057 22.45 -2.79 50.30
N ALA A 1058 21.96 -1.67 50.84
CA ALA A 1058 22.79 -0.60 51.39
C ALA A 1058 23.92 -0.20 50.43
N MET A 1059 23.56 0.08 49.17
CA MET A 1059 24.46 0.65 48.15
C MET A 1059 25.00 2.00 48.62
N ASN A 1060 26.30 2.28 48.41
CA ASN A 1060 26.92 3.52 48.90
C ASN A 1060 26.73 4.66 47.90
N GLU A 1061 26.69 4.32 46.63
CA GLU A 1061 26.49 5.20 45.49
C GLU A 1061 25.02 5.57 45.32
N GLU A 1062 24.77 6.70 44.68
CA GLU A 1062 23.42 7.07 44.21
C GLU A 1062 22.97 6.10 43.12
N TRP A 1063 21.65 6.03 42.93
CA TRP A 1063 21.10 5.28 41.81
C TRP A 1063 21.49 5.94 40.49
N ASP A 1064 21.91 5.10 39.53
CA ASP A 1064 22.19 5.49 38.16
C ASP A 1064 21.27 4.69 37.23
N HIS A 1065 20.39 5.39 36.51
CA HIS A 1065 19.45 4.78 35.57
C HIS A 1065 20.11 4.07 34.38
N ILE A 1066 21.39 4.33 34.10
CA ILE A 1066 22.15 3.70 33.01
C ILE A 1066 22.75 2.36 33.46
N SER A 1067 23.20 2.28 34.71
CA SER A 1067 23.95 1.14 35.24
C SER A 1067 23.06 0.13 35.95
N ALA A 1068 23.41 -1.16 35.89
CA ALA A 1068 22.77 -2.15 36.75
C ALA A 1068 23.12 -1.92 38.23
N LEU A 1069 22.22 -2.33 39.13
CA LEU A 1069 22.56 -2.37 40.56
C LEU A 1069 23.83 -3.21 40.81
N PRO A 1070 24.67 -2.82 41.78
CA PRO A 1070 25.93 -3.50 42.07
C PRO A 1070 25.70 -4.80 42.87
N TRP A 1071 25.06 -5.80 42.23
CA TRP A 1071 24.71 -7.09 42.84
C TRP A 1071 25.89 -7.85 43.46
N HIS A 1072 27.11 -7.58 43.00
CA HIS A 1072 28.34 -8.13 43.56
C HIS A 1072 28.56 -7.75 45.04
N LEU A 1073 27.94 -6.67 45.55
CA LEU A 1073 28.03 -6.26 46.95
C LEU A 1073 27.54 -7.34 47.91
N LEU A 1074 26.62 -8.22 47.49
CA LEU A 1074 26.09 -9.31 48.31
C LEU A 1074 27.13 -10.36 48.70
N GLN A 1075 28.31 -10.38 48.07
CA GLN A 1075 29.44 -11.23 48.52
C GLN A 1075 30.02 -10.78 49.87
N TYR A 1076 29.74 -9.54 50.29
CA TYR A 1076 30.21 -8.98 51.55
C TYR A 1076 29.12 -9.04 52.62
N ARG A 1077 29.50 -9.47 53.83
CA ARG A 1077 28.59 -9.68 54.97
C ARG A 1077 27.79 -8.43 55.36
N THR A 1078 28.35 -7.24 55.17
CA THR A 1078 27.71 -5.97 55.52
C THR A 1078 26.49 -5.64 54.65
N HIS A 1079 26.47 -6.13 53.40
CA HIS A 1079 25.38 -5.93 52.45
C HIS A 1079 24.39 -7.09 52.50
N SER A 1080 24.86 -8.34 52.48
CA SER A 1080 23.96 -9.50 52.65
C SER A 1080 23.26 -9.53 54.01
N GLY A 1081 23.91 -9.02 55.06
CA GLY A 1081 23.29 -8.84 56.36
C GLY A 1081 22.26 -7.70 56.42
N MET A 1082 22.34 -6.70 55.52
CA MET A 1082 21.27 -5.70 55.37
C MET A 1082 20.08 -6.30 54.64
N GLN A 1083 20.33 -6.99 53.53
CA GLN A 1083 19.29 -7.65 52.76
C GLN A 1083 18.49 -8.63 53.62
N ALA A 1084 19.18 -9.43 54.44
CA ALA A 1084 18.55 -10.37 55.38
C ALA A 1084 17.89 -9.71 56.62
N TRP A 1085 18.06 -8.40 56.83
CA TRP A 1085 17.31 -7.65 57.85
C TRP A 1085 16.00 -7.08 57.28
N VAL A 1086 16.01 -6.73 55.99
CA VAL A 1086 14.81 -6.26 55.28
C VAL A 1086 13.87 -7.42 54.98
N ALA A 1087 14.41 -8.58 54.57
CA ALA A 1087 13.68 -9.83 54.42
C ALA A 1087 13.35 -10.47 55.79
#